data_AF-A0A8T7BUV3-F1
#
_entry.id   AF-A0A8T7BUV3-F1
#
_cell.length_a   1.000
_cell.length_b   1.000
_cell.length_c   1.000
_cell.angle_alpha   90.00
_cell.angle_beta   90.00
_cell.angle_gamma   90.00
#
_symmetry.space_group_name_H-M   'P 1'
#
loop_
_entity.id
_entity.type
_entity.pdbx_description
1 polymer ?
#
loop_
_entity_poly.entity_id
_entity_poly.type
_entity_poly.pdbx_seq_one_letter_code
_entity_poly.pdbx_strand_id
1 'polypeptide(L)'
;MSNLIPLLTLVLLSLLVTSCDENDDIVSSNAEADLQQELSAYIRADLIPHIEILQKQNSAALERLGMELFFSKSLSGNFDVACASCHHPLLAGGDRLSLPVGESAHNPDLLGPGRWHDWRASMDHKADGAPNVARHSPTTFNSALYKRALFADGRVFLETPGDSFATQPGIRSPDSRFAQSDANAGTSLLATQTRFPVTSNEEMRGFTFAPGMSNDEVRLRIVQRLNGQSAELDHNRWLDHFRLGFNAPTATTDALINFNNIQQALAAYQNSQILVDNSWYRYLGGDTNALSEQQKRGALLFFKTAEDGGANCIACHQPPVFTDEKYHNIAMIQFGRGKRAGHEDFGRRGVTQREQDRYGFRTPSLLNIEHTAPYGHTGAYLDLHSIIRHHLDPTAAIDNFDFAFRENPQLKHVASLYDNARKLSRDALKALKVNQQKNTSLLAEGIALSDTDISDLVAFLTALTDPCVASVDCLQQWIPSGDEPDPDNMRLIAEFAESASAPPENLRHVPDPGLKISALAPQTGKLPPEIDLSCNTDIPVTARSPDDQPVSSNFQFIDSTKAAGIDATHFIEPEIYDIKSMQRLGFSGGAAAGDIDGDCFNDIYYVTGSKTPDALYINNTDGTFTNQAESWNINQRELSNGASFVDIDGDGDLDLFTGNITHPGLSPITRNNANAALLTSTSYRNEQQKKFSLWPQLSIQATVATWSFAFADYDTDGDLDVLSSHWQFSPAQTQHLWRNENGAALTAVNDESGLNNIHGNRDLSFTGIFSDVNSDG
;
A
#
# COMPACT_ATOMS: atom_id res chain seq x y z
N MET A 1 91.91 35.69 -31.61
CA MET A 1 92.57 34.53 -30.99
C MET A 1 91.51 33.74 -30.26
N SER A 2 91.23 32.54 -30.78
CA SER A 2 90.89 31.30 -30.06
C SER A 2 89.68 31.22 -29.10
N ASN A 3 88.68 30.49 -29.59
CA ASN A 3 88.16 29.22 -29.03
C ASN A 3 86.99 29.17 -28.02
N LEU A 4 85.93 28.50 -28.52
CA LEU A 4 85.10 27.42 -27.95
C LEU A 4 83.96 27.67 -26.93
N ILE A 5 82.77 27.27 -27.38
CA ILE A 5 81.53 26.80 -26.72
C ILE A 5 81.86 25.43 -26.03
N PRO A 6 81.11 24.82 -25.05
CA PRO A 6 79.67 24.96 -24.82
C PRO A 6 79.05 24.79 -23.40
N LEU A 7 77.73 25.13 -23.36
CA LEU A 7 76.59 24.38 -22.80
C LEU A 7 75.94 24.77 -21.44
N LEU A 8 74.60 24.90 -21.54
CA LEU A 8 73.52 24.57 -20.59
C LEU A 8 72.86 25.66 -19.70
N THR A 9 71.93 26.39 -20.33
CA THR A 9 70.50 26.68 -20.01
C THR A 9 69.94 26.93 -18.58
N LEU A 10 69.08 27.96 -18.60
CA LEU A 10 67.81 28.24 -17.89
C LEU A 10 67.86 28.72 -16.43
N VAL A 11 67.47 30.00 -16.22
CA VAL A 11 66.17 30.44 -15.68
C VAL A 11 66.07 31.95 -15.91
N LEU A 12 65.05 32.43 -16.61
CA LEU A 12 64.71 33.85 -16.69
C LEU A 12 63.49 34.08 -15.79
N LEU A 13 63.74 34.73 -14.65
CA LEU A 13 62.75 35.24 -13.73
C LEU A 13 62.70 36.76 -13.89
N SER A 14 61.49 37.27 -14.17
CA SER A 14 60.91 38.55 -13.72
C SER A 14 61.69 39.86 -13.88
N LEU A 15 61.06 40.87 -14.49
CA LEU A 15 60.60 42.07 -13.76
C LEU A 15 59.82 43.08 -14.65
N LEU A 16 58.65 43.48 -14.10
CA LEU A 16 57.93 44.77 -14.20
C LEU A 16 56.99 45.00 -15.41
N VAL A 17 55.76 45.53 -15.30
CA VAL A 17 54.83 45.90 -14.21
C VAL A 17 53.50 46.32 -14.88
N THR A 18 52.37 45.95 -14.26
CA THR A 18 50.98 46.47 -14.34
C THR A 18 50.31 46.76 -15.69
N SER A 19 49.30 45.96 -16.00
CA SER A 19 48.02 46.36 -16.59
C SER A 19 46.94 45.60 -15.83
N CYS A 20 46.05 46.30 -15.12
CA CYS A 20 44.84 45.70 -14.56
C CYS A 20 43.94 45.25 -15.71
N ASP A 21 43.43 44.03 -15.61
CA ASP A 21 42.53 43.40 -16.58
C ASP A 21 41.18 44.14 -16.62
N GLU A 22 40.90 44.81 -17.73
CA GLU A 22 39.53 45.16 -18.16
C GLU A 22 38.91 44.06 -19.06
N ASN A 23 39.65 42.97 -19.34
CA ASN A 23 39.21 41.93 -20.27
C ASN A 23 38.39 40.80 -19.62
N ASP A 24 38.62 40.49 -18.33
CA ASP A 24 37.86 39.43 -17.65
C ASP A 24 36.40 39.84 -17.40
N ASP A 25 36.14 41.13 -17.09
CA ASP A 25 34.78 41.65 -16.88
C ASP A 25 33.94 41.71 -18.18
N ILE A 26 34.59 41.93 -19.33
CA ILE A 26 33.91 41.95 -20.64
C ILE A 26 33.58 40.52 -21.10
N VAL A 27 34.46 39.55 -20.85
CA VAL A 27 34.21 38.14 -21.21
C VAL A 27 33.14 37.52 -20.31
N SER A 28 33.14 37.81 -19.01
CA SER A 28 32.11 37.29 -18.09
C SER A 28 30.72 37.89 -18.37
N SER A 29 30.65 39.20 -18.67
CA SER A 29 29.38 39.87 -19.00
C SER A 29 28.74 39.39 -20.30
N ASN A 30 29.54 39.01 -21.30
CA ASN A 30 29.04 38.41 -22.54
C ASN A 30 28.50 36.99 -22.33
N ALA A 31 29.18 36.17 -21.52
CA ALA A 31 28.74 34.81 -21.23
C ALA A 31 27.41 34.75 -20.44
N GLU A 32 27.23 35.67 -19.50
CA GLU A 32 25.97 35.82 -18.76
C GLU A 32 24.81 36.28 -19.66
N ALA A 33 25.06 37.24 -20.56
CA ALA A 33 24.08 37.70 -21.53
C ALA A 33 23.65 36.58 -22.51
N ASP A 34 24.59 35.74 -22.94
CA ASP A 34 24.33 34.59 -23.80
C ASP A 34 23.46 33.53 -23.10
N LEU A 35 23.77 33.19 -21.84
CA LEU A 35 22.96 32.26 -21.02
C LEU A 35 21.54 32.77 -20.82
N GLN A 36 21.39 34.07 -20.55
CA GLN A 36 20.09 34.69 -20.40
C GLN A 36 19.29 34.64 -21.72
N GLN A 37 19.93 34.93 -22.84
CA GLN A 37 19.30 34.85 -24.16
C GLN A 37 18.85 33.42 -24.47
N GLU A 38 19.68 32.41 -24.19
CA GLU A 38 19.33 31.01 -24.41
C GLU A 38 18.15 30.57 -23.53
N LEU A 39 18.18 30.90 -22.23
CA LEU A 39 17.11 30.54 -21.31
C LEU A 39 15.78 31.21 -21.69
N SER A 40 15.82 32.42 -22.25
CA SER A 40 14.62 33.12 -22.73
C SER A 40 13.83 32.35 -23.79
N ALA A 41 14.47 31.47 -24.56
CA ALA A 41 13.79 30.61 -25.54
C ALA A 41 12.86 29.58 -24.88
N TYR A 42 13.11 29.24 -23.62
CA TYR A 42 12.31 28.30 -22.83
C TYR A 42 11.28 29.01 -21.93
N ILE A 43 11.38 30.33 -21.77
CA ILE A 43 10.45 31.13 -20.98
C ILE A 43 9.22 31.50 -21.82
N ARG A 44 8.05 31.05 -21.38
CA ARG A 44 6.76 31.39 -21.99
C ARG A 44 5.86 32.06 -20.96
N ALA A 45 4.93 32.91 -21.42
CA ALA A 45 4.05 33.69 -20.54
C ALA A 45 3.14 32.81 -19.66
N ASP A 46 2.82 31.59 -20.09
CA ASP A 46 2.06 30.59 -19.34
C ASP A 46 2.83 29.94 -18.18
N LEU A 47 4.15 30.16 -18.10
CA LEU A 47 5.00 29.70 -16.99
C LEU A 47 4.97 30.66 -15.79
N ILE A 48 4.51 31.90 -15.98
CA ILE A 48 4.29 32.84 -14.89
C ILE A 48 3.03 32.38 -14.17
N PRO A 49 3.14 31.90 -12.94
CA PRO A 49 1.98 31.37 -12.28
C PRO A 49 1.04 32.53 -11.91
N HIS A 50 -0.22 32.46 -12.35
CA HIS A 50 -1.27 33.37 -11.90
C HIS A 50 -1.70 33.01 -10.46
N ILE A 51 -0.76 33.07 -9.51
CA ILE A 51 -0.95 32.65 -8.11
C ILE A 51 -1.82 33.63 -7.32
N GLU A 52 -2.02 34.84 -7.82
CA GLU A 52 -2.97 35.82 -7.25
C GLU A 52 -4.40 35.23 -7.08
N ILE A 53 -4.74 34.13 -7.75
CA ILE A 53 -6.04 33.44 -7.66
C ILE A 53 -6.14 32.47 -6.47
N LEU A 54 -5.02 32.08 -5.83
CA LEU A 54 -4.99 31.04 -4.78
C LEU A 54 -4.80 31.60 -3.36
N GLN A 55 -4.37 32.86 -3.23
CA GLN A 55 -4.19 33.49 -1.92
C GLN A 55 -5.56 33.95 -1.36
N LYS A 56 -6.02 33.27 -0.31
CA LYS A 56 -7.20 33.57 0.55
C LYS A 56 -8.58 33.36 -0.07
N GLN A 57 -8.99 32.10 -0.21
CA GLN A 57 -10.42 31.77 -0.37
C GLN A 57 -11.14 31.51 0.96
N ASN A 58 -10.41 31.16 2.02
CA ASN A 58 -11.00 30.79 3.31
C ASN A 58 -10.89 31.93 4.34
N SER A 59 -11.75 31.90 5.35
CA SER A 59 -11.64 32.82 6.48
C SER A 59 -10.51 32.39 7.41
N ALA A 60 -9.78 33.35 7.98
CA ALA A 60 -8.73 33.08 8.95
C ALA A 60 -9.23 32.27 10.17
N ALA A 61 -10.51 32.40 10.52
CA ALA A 61 -11.13 31.62 11.59
C ALA A 61 -11.25 30.13 11.23
N LEU A 62 -11.62 29.82 9.98
CA LEU A 62 -11.72 28.44 9.51
C LEU A 62 -10.34 27.79 9.38
N GLU A 63 -9.36 28.55 8.87
CA GLU A 63 -7.95 28.13 8.83
C GLU A 63 -7.44 27.83 10.25
N ARG A 64 -7.81 28.66 11.24
CA ARG A 64 -7.47 28.45 12.64
C ARG A 64 -8.09 27.16 13.20
N LEU A 65 -9.38 26.92 12.97
CA LEU A 65 -10.02 25.66 13.37
C LEU A 65 -9.32 24.46 12.75
N GLY A 66 -8.97 24.55 11.46
CA GLY A 66 -8.21 23.54 10.75
C GLY A 66 -6.86 23.27 11.39
N MET A 67 -6.16 24.32 11.82
CA MET A 67 -4.88 24.18 12.51
C MET A 67 -5.03 23.46 13.85
N GLU A 68 -6.04 23.80 14.65
CA GLU A 68 -6.29 23.09 15.92
C GLU A 68 -6.55 21.59 15.69
N LEU A 69 -7.38 21.25 14.70
CA LEU A 69 -7.64 19.86 14.32
C LEU A 69 -6.37 19.16 13.83
N PHE A 70 -5.55 19.84 13.03
CA PHE A 70 -4.32 19.28 12.46
C PHE A 70 -3.28 18.91 13.52
N PHE A 71 -3.27 19.64 14.64
CA PHE A 71 -2.39 19.39 15.79
C PHE A 71 -3.03 18.55 16.90
N SER A 72 -4.32 18.18 16.80
CA SER A 72 -4.97 17.42 17.87
C SER A 72 -4.80 15.91 17.69
N LYS A 73 -4.32 15.25 18.75
CA LYS A 73 -4.24 13.78 18.83
C LYS A 73 -5.61 13.12 19.01
N SER A 74 -6.67 13.86 19.33
CA SER A 74 -8.02 13.30 19.47
C SER A 74 -8.64 12.81 18.15
N LEU A 75 -8.04 13.14 17.01
CA LEU A 75 -8.35 12.56 15.71
C LEU A 75 -7.76 11.15 15.50
N SER A 76 -6.80 10.72 16.33
CA SER A 76 -6.23 9.38 16.31
C SER A 76 -6.95 8.43 17.26
N GLY A 77 -6.99 7.14 16.94
CA GLY A 77 -7.65 6.15 17.79
C GLY A 77 -6.95 5.94 19.13
N ASN A 78 -5.61 5.92 19.11
CA ASN A 78 -4.76 5.70 20.30
C ASN A 78 -4.38 7.00 21.04
N PHE A 79 -4.85 8.17 20.61
CA PHE A 79 -4.56 9.48 21.22
C PHE A 79 -3.06 9.87 21.24
N ASP A 80 -2.27 9.33 20.32
CA ASP A 80 -0.81 9.45 20.27
C ASP A 80 -0.28 10.09 18.97
N VAL A 81 -1.13 10.28 17.96
CA VAL A 81 -0.75 10.84 16.66
C VAL A 81 -1.69 11.99 16.27
N ALA A 82 -1.11 13.10 15.81
CA ALA A 82 -1.83 14.14 15.10
C ALA A 82 -1.37 14.20 13.64
N CYS A 83 -2.07 14.92 12.77
CA CYS A 83 -1.58 15.15 11.39
C CYS A 83 -0.18 15.80 11.41
N ALA A 84 0.04 16.74 12.34
CA ALA A 84 1.32 17.39 12.58
C ALA A 84 2.44 16.44 13.04
N SER A 85 2.15 15.24 13.54
CA SER A 85 3.18 14.26 13.91
C SER A 85 3.99 13.76 12.70
N CYS A 86 3.39 13.80 11.50
CA CYS A 86 4.03 13.40 10.24
C CYS A 86 4.22 14.55 9.24
N HIS A 87 3.63 15.72 9.51
CA HIS A 87 3.55 16.85 8.58
C HIS A 87 3.78 18.21 9.27
N HIS A 88 4.78 18.27 10.15
CA HIS A 88 5.01 19.47 10.96
C HIS A 88 5.60 20.61 10.09
N PRO A 89 5.12 21.87 10.19
CA PRO A 89 5.67 22.99 9.41
C PRO A 89 7.19 23.16 9.57
N LEU A 90 7.73 23.05 10.79
CA LEU A 90 9.18 23.12 11.06
C LEU A 90 10.01 21.99 10.42
N LEU A 91 9.36 20.92 9.96
CA LEU A 91 9.97 19.82 9.20
C LEU A 91 9.61 19.93 7.70
N ALA A 92 9.41 21.16 7.22
CA ALA A 92 9.00 21.49 5.85
C ALA A 92 7.69 20.83 5.42
N GLY A 93 6.74 20.65 6.35
CA GLY A 93 5.44 20.03 6.09
C GLY A 93 5.49 18.50 5.91
N GLY A 94 6.64 17.86 6.17
CA GLY A 94 6.81 16.41 6.27
C GLY A 94 7.30 16.02 7.67
N ASP A 95 8.05 14.92 7.76
CA ASP A 95 8.62 14.41 9.02
C ASP A 95 10.15 14.25 8.99
N ARG A 96 10.81 14.49 7.84
CA ARG A 96 12.26 14.24 7.64
C ARG A 96 12.70 12.80 7.98
N LEU A 97 11.78 11.85 7.91
CA LEU A 97 12.06 10.41 8.03
C LEU A 97 11.94 9.76 6.65
N SER A 98 12.61 8.63 6.44
CA SER A 98 12.40 7.85 5.22
C SER A 98 10.99 7.26 5.20
N LEU A 99 10.62 6.59 6.29
CA LEU A 99 9.27 6.06 6.49
C LEU A 99 8.68 6.61 7.80
N PRO A 100 7.45 7.13 7.81
CA PRO A 100 6.82 7.65 9.01
C PRO A 100 6.58 6.54 10.03
N VAL A 101 6.79 6.85 11.32
CA VAL A 101 6.54 5.88 12.40
C VAL A 101 5.05 5.53 12.51
N GLY A 102 4.16 6.52 12.29
CA GLY A 102 2.72 6.33 12.47
C GLY A 102 2.31 6.29 13.95
N GLU A 103 1.39 5.39 14.25
CA GLU A 103 0.87 5.08 15.59
C GLU A 103 1.91 4.39 16.49
N SER A 104 1.66 4.36 17.80
CA SER A 104 2.50 3.74 18.82
C SER A 104 3.95 4.24 18.80
N ALA A 105 4.15 5.55 18.67
CA ALA A 105 5.49 6.12 18.84
C ALA A 105 5.93 6.06 20.31
N HIS A 106 7.20 5.71 20.55
CA HIS A 106 7.75 5.62 21.90
C HIS A 106 7.63 6.92 22.71
N ASN A 107 7.88 8.06 22.03
CA ASN A 107 7.51 9.38 22.52
C ASN A 107 6.57 10.01 21.47
N PRO A 108 5.27 10.13 21.77
CA PRO A 108 4.28 10.75 20.88
C PRO A 108 4.59 12.19 20.46
N ASP A 109 5.31 12.94 21.31
CA ASP A 109 5.61 14.37 21.10
C ASP A 109 6.95 14.59 20.39
N LEU A 110 7.86 13.60 20.36
CA LEU A 110 9.11 13.68 19.62
C LEU A 110 8.86 13.50 18.12
N LEU A 111 9.23 14.50 17.32
CA LEU A 111 9.06 14.50 15.87
C LEU A 111 10.39 14.40 15.12
N GLY A 112 10.33 13.80 13.93
CA GLY A 112 11.46 13.67 13.02
C GLY A 112 12.56 12.72 13.49
N PRO A 113 13.83 12.94 13.09
CA PRO A 113 14.92 12.02 13.38
C PRO A 113 15.06 11.69 14.87
N GLY A 114 15.07 10.41 15.22
CA GLY A 114 15.06 9.92 16.61
C GLY A 114 13.67 9.52 17.12
N ARG A 115 12.59 9.75 16.34
CA ARG A 115 11.27 9.16 16.58
C ARG A 115 11.30 7.67 16.23
N TRP A 116 10.85 6.82 17.16
CA TRP A 116 10.88 5.36 17.03
C TRP A 116 9.50 4.74 17.28
N HIS A 117 9.19 3.69 16.53
CA HIS A 117 8.00 2.87 16.73
C HIS A 117 8.18 1.97 17.96
N ASP A 118 7.27 2.09 18.92
CA ASP A 118 7.18 1.19 20.06
C ASP A 118 6.32 -0.02 19.70
N TRP A 119 6.95 -0.98 19.02
CA TRP A 119 6.30 -2.20 18.57
C TRP A 119 5.68 -3.05 19.70
N ARG A 120 6.02 -2.79 20.96
CA ARG A 120 5.43 -3.48 22.13
C ARG A 120 4.12 -2.87 22.59
N ALA A 121 3.93 -1.58 22.28
CA ALA A 121 2.69 -0.86 22.55
C ALA A 121 1.69 -1.02 21.41
N SER A 122 2.17 -1.24 20.18
CA SER A 122 1.33 -1.55 19.03
C SER A 122 0.65 -2.92 19.16
N MET A 123 -0.63 -2.98 18.80
CA MET A 123 -1.38 -4.24 18.68
C MET A 123 -1.31 -4.83 17.26
N ASP A 124 -0.45 -4.28 16.39
CA ASP A 124 -0.16 -4.87 15.11
C ASP A 124 0.67 -6.15 15.30
N HIS A 125 0.14 -7.30 14.88
CA HIS A 125 0.84 -8.58 14.91
C HIS A 125 2.11 -8.59 14.05
N LYS A 126 2.25 -7.65 13.10
CA LYS A 126 3.45 -7.48 12.28
C LYS A 126 4.47 -6.53 12.91
N ALA A 127 4.18 -5.86 14.03
CA ALA A 127 5.06 -4.86 14.62
C ALA A 127 6.45 -5.43 14.97
N ASP A 128 7.48 -4.90 14.30
CA ASP A 128 8.86 -5.41 14.32
C ASP A 128 9.87 -4.29 14.65
N GLY A 129 9.38 -3.15 15.14
CA GLY A 129 10.19 -1.97 15.46
C GLY A 129 10.61 -1.13 14.24
N ALA A 130 10.43 -1.65 13.02
CA ALA A 130 10.47 -0.83 11.82
C ALA A 130 9.24 0.10 11.77
N PRO A 131 9.32 1.21 11.01
CA PRO A 131 8.16 2.06 10.76
C PRO A 131 7.03 1.29 10.04
N ASN A 132 5.79 1.49 10.48
CA ASN A 132 4.62 0.81 9.93
C ASN A 132 4.12 1.45 8.63
N VAL A 133 4.31 2.77 8.46
CA VAL A 133 3.81 3.48 7.29
C VAL A 133 4.70 3.19 6.07
N ALA A 134 4.09 2.64 5.03
CA ALA A 134 4.82 2.11 3.87
C ALA A 134 5.39 3.15 2.89
N ARG A 135 5.09 4.44 3.07
CA ARG A 135 5.54 5.51 2.18
C ARG A 135 5.97 6.73 2.98
N HIS A 136 6.96 7.44 2.45
CA HIS A 136 7.42 8.73 2.93
C HIS A 136 6.28 9.76 2.99
N SER A 137 6.27 10.61 4.02
CA SER A 137 5.32 11.72 4.20
C SER A 137 5.64 12.87 3.24
N PRO A 138 4.84 13.14 2.20
CA PRO A 138 5.07 14.31 1.35
C PRO A 138 4.83 15.61 2.11
N THR A 139 5.45 16.71 1.66
CA THR A 139 5.20 18.04 2.21
C THR A 139 3.74 18.46 2.05
N THR A 140 3.15 19.10 3.08
CA THR A 140 1.85 19.77 2.98
C THR A 140 1.93 21.12 2.27
N PHE A 141 3.11 21.74 2.21
CA PHE A 141 3.29 23.02 1.54
C PHE A 141 2.93 22.90 0.07
N ASN A 142 2.17 23.88 -0.44
CA ASN A 142 1.70 23.91 -1.82
C ASN A 142 0.82 22.72 -2.23
N SER A 143 0.34 21.88 -1.31
CA SER A 143 -0.51 20.73 -1.68
C SER A 143 -1.83 21.15 -2.32
N ALA A 144 -2.28 22.39 -2.05
CA ALA A 144 -3.46 22.98 -2.68
C ALA A 144 -3.28 23.32 -4.17
N LEU A 145 -2.03 23.29 -4.65
CA LEU A 145 -1.74 23.53 -6.06
C LEU A 145 -2.01 22.32 -6.96
N TYR A 146 -2.17 21.12 -6.38
CA TYR A 146 -2.53 19.91 -7.11
C TYR A 146 -4.00 19.95 -7.55
N LYS A 147 -4.25 19.65 -8.83
CA LYS A 147 -5.58 19.78 -9.45
C LYS A 147 -6.16 18.44 -9.88
N ARG A 148 -5.34 17.40 -10.00
CA ARG A 148 -5.73 16.10 -10.57
C ARG A 148 -5.71 14.99 -9.55
N ALA A 149 -4.68 14.89 -8.71
CA ALA A 149 -4.57 13.77 -7.78
C ALA A 149 -3.70 14.05 -6.55
N LEU A 150 -3.99 13.34 -5.46
CA LEU A 150 -3.23 13.30 -4.22
C LEU A 150 -2.84 11.86 -3.84
N PHE A 151 -1.94 11.73 -2.87
CA PHE A 151 -1.14 10.52 -2.59
C PHE A 151 -0.14 10.17 -3.71
N ALA A 152 0.85 9.33 -3.37
CA ALA A 152 1.88 8.90 -4.31
C ALA A 152 1.34 7.99 -5.42
N ASP A 153 0.31 7.19 -5.16
CA ASP A 153 -0.37 6.34 -6.17
C ASP A 153 -1.58 7.03 -6.82
N GLY A 154 -1.92 8.24 -6.38
CA GLY A 154 -3.07 8.97 -6.90
C GLY A 154 -4.42 8.37 -6.54
N ARG A 155 -4.54 7.62 -5.44
CA ARG A 155 -5.81 6.97 -5.04
C ARG A 155 -6.94 7.96 -4.75
N VAL A 156 -6.63 9.23 -4.52
CA VAL A 156 -7.60 10.34 -4.52
C VAL A 156 -7.37 11.17 -5.77
N PHE A 157 -8.29 11.14 -6.72
CA PHE A 157 -8.13 11.84 -8.01
C PHE A 157 -9.44 12.33 -8.60
N LEU A 158 -9.35 13.39 -9.39
CA LEU A 158 -10.47 13.90 -10.18
C LEU A 158 -10.68 12.99 -11.39
N GLU A 159 -11.88 12.44 -11.49
CA GLU A 159 -12.33 11.61 -12.60
C GLU A 159 -12.89 12.50 -13.71
N THR A 160 -12.37 12.36 -14.92
CA THR A 160 -12.87 13.07 -16.10
C THR A 160 -13.66 12.15 -17.02
N PRO A 161 -14.65 12.65 -17.78
CA PRO A 161 -15.42 11.84 -18.72
C PRO A 161 -14.49 11.12 -19.71
N GLY A 162 -14.45 9.78 -19.64
CA GLY A 162 -13.56 8.92 -20.44
C GLY A 162 -12.54 8.11 -19.64
N ASP A 163 -12.29 8.44 -18.37
CA ASP A 163 -11.38 7.68 -17.49
C ASP A 163 -12.01 6.39 -16.91
N SER A 164 -13.35 6.31 -16.91
CA SER A 164 -14.15 5.20 -16.39
C SER A 164 -15.59 5.20 -16.96
N PHE A 165 -16.48 4.35 -16.41
CA PHE A 165 -17.93 4.36 -16.68
C PHE A 165 -18.67 5.58 -16.08
N ALA A 166 -17.96 6.54 -15.46
CA ALA A 166 -18.57 7.70 -14.84
C ALA A 166 -19.20 8.62 -15.89
N THR A 167 -20.46 9.01 -15.64
CA THR A 167 -21.25 9.88 -16.52
C THR A 167 -21.12 11.36 -16.16
N GLN A 168 -20.50 11.69 -15.01
CA GLN A 168 -20.24 13.06 -14.56
C GLN A 168 -18.85 13.18 -13.90
N PRO A 169 -18.22 14.37 -13.93
CA PRO A 169 -16.99 14.62 -13.18
C PRO A 169 -17.22 14.50 -11.67
N GLY A 170 -16.26 13.88 -10.98
CA GLY A 170 -16.28 13.72 -9.53
C GLY A 170 -14.93 13.30 -8.98
N ILE A 171 -14.77 13.29 -7.66
CA ILE A 171 -13.54 12.78 -7.03
C ILE A 171 -13.70 11.28 -6.80
N ARG A 172 -12.75 10.49 -7.27
CA ARG A 172 -12.56 9.10 -6.83
C ARG A 172 -11.61 9.05 -5.65
N SER A 173 -11.86 8.09 -4.77
CA SER A 173 -11.13 7.84 -3.53
C SER A 173 -11.19 6.32 -3.21
N PRO A 174 -10.43 5.84 -2.21
CA PRO A 174 -10.58 4.48 -1.68
C PRO A 174 -12.01 4.11 -1.22
N ASP A 175 -12.83 5.08 -0.82
CA ASP A 175 -14.22 4.83 -0.39
C ASP A 175 -15.22 4.84 -1.57
N SER A 176 -14.73 4.98 -2.81
CA SER A 176 -15.57 4.98 -4.00
C SER A 176 -16.09 3.58 -4.34
N ARG A 177 -17.40 3.47 -4.54
CA ARG A 177 -17.99 2.26 -5.13
C ARG A 177 -17.49 2.04 -6.55
N PHE A 178 -17.49 0.79 -7.01
CA PHE A 178 -17.11 0.43 -8.38
C PHE A 178 -17.82 1.34 -9.40
N ALA A 179 -17.05 1.89 -10.34
CA ALA A 179 -17.54 2.75 -11.43
C ALA A 179 -18.23 4.06 -11.01
N GLN A 180 -18.24 4.43 -9.73
CA GLN A 180 -18.86 5.67 -9.23
C GLN A 180 -17.83 6.58 -8.55
N SER A 181 -18.00 7.89 -8.66
CA SER A 181 -17.25 8.84 -7.83
C SER A 181 -17.68 8.70 -6.36
N ASP A 182 -16.83 9.16 -5.46
CA ASP A 182 -17.09 9.13 -4.02
C ASP A 182 -18.20 10.15 -3.66
N ALA A 183 -19.35 9.62 -3.21
CA ALA A 183 -20.51 10.43 -2.83
C ALA A 183 -20.26 11.30 -1.60
N ASN A 184 -19.29 10.93 -0.76
CA ASN A 184 -18.92 11.63 0.46
C ASN A 184 -17.61 12.44 0.26
N ALA A 185 -17.12 12.57 -0.97
CA ALA A 185 -15.92 13.36 -1.25
C ALA A 185 -16.08 14.79 -0.70
N GLY A 186 -14.96 15.33 -0.22
CA GLY A 186 -14.92 16.74 0.17
C GLY A 186 -15.05 17.66 -1.04
N THR A 187 -15.22 18.96 -0.76
CA THR A 187 -15.34 20.00 -1.79
C THR A 187 -14.07 20.20 -2.65
N SER A 188 -12.98 19.53 -2.28
CA SER A 188 -11.69 19.53 -2.99
C SER A 188 -10.98 18.19 -2.82
N LEU A 189 -9.92 17.97 -3.62
CA LEU A 189 -9.01 16.82 -3.45
C LEU A 189 -8.43 16.79 -2.03
N LEU A 190 -7.99 17.94 -1.50
CA LEU A 190 -7.42 18.03 -0.15
C LEU A 190 -8.42 17.69 0.93
N ALA A 191 -9.64 18.25 0.86
CA ALA A 191 -10.70 17.87 1.80
C ALA A 191 -10.94 16.36 1.77
N THR A 192 -11.01 15.76 0.57
CA THR A 192 -11.19 14.31 0.44
C THR A 192 -10.00 13.52 1.01
N GLN A 193 -8.76 13.98 0.79
CA GLN A 193 -7.55 13.31 1.29
C GLN A 193 -7.53 13.18 2.81
N THR A 194 -8.02 14.18 3.55
CA THR A 194 -7.99 14.20 5.03
C THR A 194 -8.81 13.07 5.68
N ARG A 195 -9.67 12.40 4.91
CA ARG A 195 -10.52 11.29 5.39
C ARG A 195 -9.77 9.99 5.63
N PHE A 196 -8.56 9.81 5.08
CA PHE A 196 -7.88 8.51 5.06
C PHE A 196 -6.84 8.30 6.16
N PRO A 197 -6.01 9.29 6.55
CA PRO A 197 -5.06 9.07 7.64
C PRO A 197 -5.72 8.66 8.96
N VAL A 198 -6.88 9.25 9.27
CA VAL A 198 -7.68 8.93 10.46
C VAL A 198 -8.31 7.53 10.47
N THR A 199 -8.34 6.84 9.33
CA THR A 199 -8.89 5.48 9.22
C THR A 199 -7.84 4.40 8.92
N SER A 200 -6.60 4.79 8.60
CA SER A 200 -5.50 3.84 8.42
C SER A 200 -4.95 3.39 9.77
N ASN A 201 -4.88 2.07 9.96
CA ASN A 201 -4.35 1.45 11.18
C ASN A 201 -2.92 1.87 11.44
N GLU A 202 -2.08 1.86 10.40
CA GLU A 202 -0.65 2.18 10.48
C GLU A 202 -0.37 3.68 10.69
N GLU A 203 -1.35 4.55 10.39
CA GLU A 203 -1.18 6.01 10.47
C GLU A 203 -1.77 6.58 11.77
N MET A 204 -3.08 6.83 11.83
CA MET A 204 -3.71 7.47 13.01
C MET A 204 -4.77 6.62 13.69
N ARG A 205 -5.38 5.63 13.03
CA ARG A 205 -6.44 4.82 13.66
C ARG A 205 -5.86 3.94 14.76
N GLY A 206 -4.69 3.33 14.54
CA GLY A 206 -4.19 2.25 15.39
C GLY A 206 -5.02 0.97 15.25
N PHE A 207 -4.58 -0.09 15.91
CA PHE A 207 -5.17 -1.44 15.77
C PHE A 207 -6.24 -1.76 16.83
N THR A 208 -6.41 -0.89 17.84
CA THR A 208 -7.38 -1.12 18.93
C THR A 208 -8.66 -0.31 18.80
N PHE A 209 -8.61 0.80 18.05
CA PHE A 209 -9.74 1.69 17.94
C PHE A 209 -10.68 1.23 16.82
N ALA A 210 -11.93 0.97 17.20
CA ALA A 210 -12.99 0.58 16.28
C ALA A 210 -12.61 -0.65 15.41
N PRO A 211 -12.12 -1.77 15.98
CA PRO A 211 -11.71 -2.93 15.20
C PRO A 211 -12.90 -3.49 14.39
N GLY A 212 -12.64 -3.96 13.17
CA GLY A 212 -13.68 -4.46 12.25
C GLY A 212 -14.64 -3.40 11.69
N MET A 213 -14.55 -2.14 12.12
CA MET A 213 -15.44 -1.08 11.61
C MET A 213 -15.00 -0.53 10.26
N SER A 214 -15.98 -0.16 9.44
CA SER A 214 -15.79 0.52 8.17
C SER A 214 -15.20 1.93 8.36
N ASN A 215 -14.59 2.49 7.30
CA ASN A 215 -14.02 3.84 7.32
C ASN A 215 -15.03 4.92 7.76
N ASP A 216 -16.32 4.78 7.38
CA ASP A 216 -17.35 5.74 7.76
C ASP A 216 -17.74 5.63 9.24
N GLU A 217 -17.77 4.42 9.80
CA GLU A 217 -18.01 4.18 11.23
C GLU A 217 -16.85 4.68 12.10
N VAL A 218 -15.61 4.49 11.67
CA VAL A 218 -14.42 5.05 12.34
C VAL A 218 -14.53 6.57 12.44
N ARG A 219 -14.84 7.24 11.32
CA ARG A 219 -15.04 8.71 11.29
C ARG A 219 -16.23 9.14 12.15
N LEU A 220 -17.31 8.36 12.16
CA LEU A 220 -18.45 8.63 13.03
C LEU A 220 -18.06 8.56 14.52
N ARG A 221 -17.24 7.58 14.92
CA ARG A 221 -16.73 7.53 16.31
C ARG A 221 -15.85 8.73 16.65
N ILE A 222 -15.00 9.19 15.73
CA ILE A 222 -14.24 10.43 15.92
C ILE A 222 -15.20 11.63 16.09
N VAL A 223 -16.27 11.72 15.30
CA VAL A 223 -17.30 12.77 15.46
C VAL A 223 -17.99 12.68 16.82
N GLN A 224 -18.38 11.47 17.26
CA GLN A 224 -18.99 11.22 18.58
C GLN A 224 -18.06 11.59 19.75
N ARG A 225 -16.74 11.47 19.55
CA ARG A 225 -15.73 11.93 20.49
C ARG A 225 -15.69 13.45 20.58
N LEU A 226 -15.51 14.12 19.43
CA LEU A 226 -15.41 15.58 19.38
C LEU A 226 -16.72 16.27 19.79
N ASN A 227 -17.88 15.66 19.54
CA ASN A 227 -19.18 16.20 19.94
C ASN A 227 -19.55 15.94 21.42
N GLY A 228 -18.75 15.13 22.14
CA GLY A 228 -18.92 14.82 23.55
C GLY A 228 -19.86 13.65 23.86
N GLN A 229 -20.32 12.89 22.86
CA GLN A 229 -21.19 11.72 23.05
C GLN A 229 -20.46 10.49 23.63
N SER A 230 -19.16 10.32 23.36
CA SER A 230 -18.41 9.14 23.82
C SER A 230 -17.80 9.25 25.23
N ALA A 231 -17.76 10.46 25.80
CA ALA A 231 -17.10 10.77 27.08
C ALA A 231 -15.59 10.38 27.13
N GLU A 232 -14.91 10.27 25.98
CA GLU A 232 -13.48 9.94 25.92
C GLU A 232 -12.55 11.15 26.19
N LEU A 233 -13.08 12.37 26.19
CA LEU A 233 -12.32 13.60 26.40
C LEU A 233 -12.68 14.24 27.75
N ASP A 234 -11.71 14.35 28.66
CA ASP A 234 -11.87 15.01 29.96
C ASP A 234 -12.13 16.52 29.84
N HIS A 235 -11.61 17.13 28.77
CA HIS A 235 -11.85 18.50 28.38
C HIS A 235 -12.40 18.52 26.95
N ASN A 236 -13.51 19.21 26.70
CA ASN A 236 -14.05 19.33 25.35
C ASN A 236 -14.70 20.70 25.12
N ARG A 237 -14.03 21.53 24.33
CA ARG A 237 -14.44 22.87 23.90
C ARG A 237 -14.58 22.94 22.37
N TRP A 238 -14.60 21.80 21.68
CA TRP A 238 -14.65 21.76 20.22
C TRP A 238 -15.83 22.55 19.65
N LEU A 239 -17.01 22.48 20.27
CA LEU A 239 -18.16 23.26 19.80
C LEU A 239 -17.87 24.76 19.69
N ASP A 240 -17.16 25.34 20.65
CA ASP A 240 -16.82 26.76 20.63
C ASP A 240 -15.84 27.07 19.50
N HIS A 241 -14.84 26.20 19.27
CA HIS A 241 -13.90 26.34 18.16
C HIS A 241 -14.60 26.19 16.80
N PHE A 242 -15.52 25.23 16.65
CA PHE A 242 -16.30 25.07 15.43
C PHE A 242 -17.22 26.27 15.17
N ARG A 243 -17.88 26.82 16.20
CA ARG A 243 -18.70 28.04 16.07
C ARG A 243 -17.88 29.24 15.62
N LEU A 244 -16.65 29.39 16.13
CA LEU A 244 -15.74 30.43 15.69
C LEU A 244 -15.30 30.21 14.24
N GLY A 245 -14.83 29.00 13.91
CA GLY A 245 -14.30 28.66 12.58
C GLY A 245 -15.33 28.79 11.46
N PHE A 246 -16.58 28.40 11.71
CA PHE A 246 -17.68 28.51 10.75
C PHE A 246 -18.49 29.81 10.89
N ASN A 247 -18.08 30.73 11.78
CA ASN A 247 -18.80 31.97 12.09
C ASN A 247 -20.31 31.72 12.38
N ALA A 248 -20.59 30.72 13.20
CA ALA A 248 -21.92 30.19 13.45
C ALA A 248 -22.23 30.13 14.96
N PRO A 249 -22.29 31.27 15.68
CA PRO A 249 -22.28 31.33 17.15
C PRO A 249 -23.44 30.62 17.85
N THR A 250 -24.55 30.41 17.16
CA THR A 250 -25.76 29.77 17.72
C THR A 250 -26.00 28.35 17.19
N ALA A 251 -25.14 27.83 16.30
CA ALA A 251 -25.36 26.51 15.73
C ALA A 251 -25.16 25.41 16.80
N THR A 252 -25.89 24.31 16.61
CA THR A 252 -25.85 23.15 17.50
C THR A 252 -24.63 22.28 17.20
N THR A 253 -24.30 21.39 18.14
CA THR A 253 -23.18 20.45 17.98
C THR A 253 -23.34 19.58 16.74
N ASP A 254 -24.49 18.92 16.55
CA ASP A 254 -24.72 18.04 15.40
C ASP A 254 -24.63 18.76 14.04
N ALA A 255 -25.00 20.05 14.01
CA ALA A 255 -24.92 20.84 12.79
C ALA A 255 -23.47 21.23 12.42
N LEU A 256 -22.59 21.36 13.41
CA LEU A 256 -21.22 21.84 13.21
C LEU A 256 -20.16 20.74 13.28
N ILE A 257 -20.24 19.84 14.26
CA ILE A 257 -19.28 18.77 14.47
C ILE A 257 -19.78 17.55 13.71
N ASN A 258 -19.42 17.51 12.44
CA ASN A 258 -19.59 16.38 11.54
C ASN A 258 -18.33 16.27 10.68
N PHE A 259 -18.13 15.11 10.04
CA PHE A 259 -16.87 14.87 9.35
C PHE A 259 -16.69 15.76 8.10
N ASN A 260 -17.78 16.22 7.47
CA ASN A 260 -17.72 17.16 6.36
C ASN A 260 -17.13 18.53 6.76
N ASN A 261 -17.45 18.99 7.95
CA ASN A 261 -16.89 20.23 8.49
C ASN A 261 -15.45 20.04 8.99
N ILE A 262 -15.12 18.87 9.58
CA ILE A 262 -13.74 18.52 9.96
C ILE A 262 -12.82 18.56 8.73
N GLN A 263 -13.18 17.85 7.65
CA GLN A 263 -12.37 17.83 6.43
C GLN A 263 -12.26 19.22 5.77
N GLN A 264 -13.32 20.04 5.84
CA GLN A 264 -13.30 21.39 5.29
C GLN A 264 -12.34 22.29 6.06
N ALA A 265 -12.34 22.22 7.39
CA ALA A 265 -11.42 22.98 8.23
C ALA A 265 -9.96 22.54 8.00
N LEU A 266 -9.68 21.23 8.03
CA LEU A 266 -8.35 20.67 7.75
C LEU A 266 -7.82 21.08 6.37
N ALA A 267 -8.67 21.05 5.35
CA ALA A 267 -8.32 21.52 4.01
C ALA A 267 -8.08 23.02 3.96
N ALA A 268 -8.85 23.83 4.71
CA ALA A 268 -8.65 25.27 4.78
C ALA A 268 -7.27 25.63 5.35
N TYR A 269 -6.86 24.96 6.43
CA TYR A 269 -5.52 25.11 7.00
C TYR A 269 -4.42 24.73 6.00
N GLN A 270 -4.51 23.55 5.38
CA GLN A 270 -3.53 23.15 4.36
C GLN A 270 -3.49 24.10 3.16
N ASN A 271 -4.64 24.62 2.73
CA ASN A 271 -4.74 25.61 1.65
C ASN A 271 -4.06 26.94 1.98
N SER A 272 -3.85 27.26 3.26
CA SER A 272 -3.16 28.49 3.65
C SER A 272 -1.64 28.41 3.46
N GLN A 273 -1.08 27.20 3.29
CA GLN A 273 0.36 26.95 3.19
C GLN A 273 0.88 27.08 1.75
N ILE A 274 0.68 28.26 1.13
CA ILE A 274 1.16 28.57 -0.22
C ILE A 274 2.51 29.29 -0.13
N LEU A 275 3.58 28.55 -0.43
CA LEU A 275 4.98 28.97 -0.33
C LEU A 275 5.65 28.88 -1.70
N VAL A 276 5.60 29.98 -2.43
CA VAL A 276 5.93 30.06 -3.86
C VAL A 276 6.78 31.29 -4.18
N ASP A 277 7.09 32.17 -3.23
CA ASP A 277 7.90 33.36 -3.46
C ASP A 277 9.38 32.98 -3.59
N ASN A 278 9.78 32.53 -4.79
CA ASN A 278 11.11 31.99 -5.06
C ASN A 278 11.85 32.76 -6.16
N SER A 279 13.15 32.53 -6.24
CA SER A 279 14.03 33.20 -7.21
C SER A 279 13.65 32.94 -8.66
N TRP A 280 13.18 31.73 -8.98
CA TRP A 280 12.73 31.39 -10.34
C TRP A 280 11.55 32.26 -10.80
N TYR A 281 10.52 32.42 -9.96
CA TYR A 281 9.37 33.25 -10.35
C TYR A 281 9.70 34.74 -10.35
N ARG A 282 10.59 35.23 -9.47
CA ARG A 282 11.10 36.61 -9.56
C ARG A 282 11.84 36.85 -10.88
N TYR A 283 12.62 35.89 -11.33
CA TYR A 283 13.29 35.91 -12.63
C TYR A 283 12.29 35.93 -13.80
N LEU A 284 11.25 35.09 -13.77
CA LEU A 284 10.16 35.13 -14.75
C LEU A 284 9.37 36.45 -14.71
N GLY A 285 9.30 37.09 -13.55
CA GLY A 285 8.69 38.42 -13.34
C GLY A 285 9.54 39.59 -13.84
N GLY A 286 10.73 39.33 -14.37
CA GLY A 286 11.61 40.34 -14.97
C GLY A 286 12.82 40.74 -14.12
N ASP A 287 12.99 40.20 -12.92
CA ASP A 287 14.22 40.39 -12.13
C ASP A 287 15.31 39.43 -12.62
N THR A 288 16.05 39.85 -13.63
CA THR A 288 17.07 39.02 -14.30
C THR A 288 18.23 38.62 -13.39
N ASN A 289 18.38 39.30 -12.25
CA ASN A 289 19.40 39.04 -11.23
C ASN A 289 18.91 38.10 -10.12
N ALA A 290 17.66 37.67 -10.15
CA ALA A 290 17.11 36.76 -9.15
C ALA A 290 17.73 35.35 -9.22
N LEU A 291 18.26 34.95 -10.38
CA LEU A 291 19.04 33.73 -10.57
C LEU A 291 20.52 34.04 -10.73
N SER A 292 21.36 33.28 -10.04
CA SER A 292 22.81 33.22 -10.31
C SER A 292 23.10 32.53 -11.65
N GLU A 293 24.31 32.75 -12.19
CA GLU A 293 24.78 32.06 -13.39
C GLU A 293 24.70 30.54 -13.29
N GLN A 294 25.01 30.00 -12.11
CA GLN A 294 24.92 28.57 -11.85
C GLN A 294 23.46 28.07 -11.97
N GLN A 295 22.52 28.82 -11.40
CA GLN A 295 21.10 28.52 -11.48
C GLN A 295 20.57 28.62 -12.92
N LYS A 296 21.06 29.57 -13.72
CA LYS A 296 20.71 29.70 -15.14
C LYS A 296 21.20 28.49 -15.94
N ARG A 297 22.44 28.02 -15.73
CA ARG A 297 22.97 26.79 -16.35
C ARG A 297 22.16 25.55 -15.94
N GLY A 298 21.83 25.42 -14.66
CA GLY A 298 20.97 24.36 -14.15
C GLY A 298 19.58 24.38 -14.77
N ALA A 299 18.97 25.56 -14.93
CA ALA A 299 17.69 25.70 -15.59
C ALA A 299 17.77 25.23 -17.05
N LEU A 300 18.81 25.60 -17.80
CA LEU A 300 19.01 25.13 -19.16
C LEU A 300 19.08 23.59 -19.24
N LEU A 301 19.86 22.97 -18.35
CA LEU A 301 19.92 21.50 -18.26
C LEU A 301 18.54 20.90 -17.96
N PHE A 302 17.77 21.50 -17.05
CA PHE A 302 16.45 21.03 -16.66
C PHE A 302 15.43 21.07 -17.82
N PHE A 303 15.42 22.17 -18.58
CA PHE A 303 14.43 22.43 -19.64
C PHE A 303 14.79 21.81 -21.00
N LYS A 304 16.08 21.52 -21.26
CA LYS A 304 16.52 20.86 -22.50
C LYS A 304 16.15 19.37 -22.50
N THR A 305 15.82 18.85 -23.68
CA THR A 305 15.67 17.40 -23.88
C THR A 305 17.02 16.71 -23.81
N ALA A 306 17.02 15.38 -23.73
CA ALA A 306 18.26 14.60 -23.76
C ALA A 306 19.03 14.80 -25.07
N GLU A 307 18.34 14.92 -26.20
CA GLU A 307 18.94 15.14 -27.52
C GLU A 307 19.64 16.50 -27.63
N ASP A 308 19.12 17.51 -26.93
CA ASP A 308 19.69 18.86 -26.90
C ASP A 308 20.77 19.03 -25.82
N GLY A 309 21.24 17.93 -25.21
CA GLY A 309 22.27 17.93 -24.16
C GLY A 309 21.75 18.30 -22.77
N GLY A 310 20.45 18.20 -22.53
CA GLY A 310 19.81 18.41 -21.24
C GLY A 310 19.55 17.14 -20.44
N ALA A 311 18.94 17.33 -19.28
CA ALA A 311 18.53 16.28 -18.36
C ALA A 311 17.09 15.78 -18.61
N ASN A 312 16.35 16.41 -19.54
CA ASN A 312 14.97 16.07 -19.88
C ASN A 312 13.98 16.08 -18.68
N CYS A 313 14.29 16.81 -17.61
CA CYS A 313 13.48 16.84 -16.39
C CYS A 313 12.06 17.38 -16.66
N ILE A 314 11.96 18.34 -17.59
CA ILE A 314 10.73 18.98 -18.03
C ILE A 314 9.69 18.02 -18.63
N ALA A 315 10.09 16.82 -19.06
CA ALA A 315 9.17 15.83 -19.62
C ALA A 315 8.05 15.46 -18.63
N CYS A 316 8.37 15.44 -17.32
CA CYS A 316 7.43 15.17 -16.23
C CYS A 316 7.24 16.38 -15.29
N HIS A 317 8.31 17.11 -14.98
CA HIS A 317 8.26 18.22 -14.01
C HIS A 317 7.91 19.55 -14.67
N GLN A 318 6.67 19.67 -15.11
CA GLN A 318 6.17 20.80 -15.89
C GLN A 318 5.78 22.01 -15.02
N PRO A 319 6.22 23.24 -15.35
CA PRO A 319 5.72 24.45 -14.71
C PRO A 319 4.20 24.65 -14.95
N PRO A 320 3.52 25.49 -14.16
CA PRO A 320 4.11 26.38 -13.15
C PRO A 320 4.61 25.67 -11.89
N VAL A 321 4.01 24.54 -11.50
CA VAL A 321 4.25 23.90 -10.20
C VAL A 321 5.25 22.74 -10.24
N PHE A 322 5.94 22.57 -11.37
CA PHE A 322 6.96 21.54 -11.60
C PHE A 322 6.45 20.11 -11.40
N THR A 323 5.26 19.82 -11.94
CA THR A 323 4.63 18.49 -11.98
C THR A 323 3.62 18.42 -13.11
N ASP A 324 3.51 17.26 -13.76
CA ASP A 324 2.43 16.93 -14.69
C ASP A 324 1.24 16.21 -14.00
N GLU A 325 1.39 15.91 -12.70
CA GLU A 325 0.50 15.09 -11.87
C GLU A 325 0.19 13.69 -12.44
N LYS A 326 0.99 13.21 -13.41
CA LYS A 326 0.86 11.86 -13.98
C LYS A 326 1.70 10.85 -13.19
N TYR A 327 1.57 9.59 -13.56
CA TYR A 327 2.23 8.47 -12.89
C TYR A 327 3.31 7.89 -13.76
N HIS A 328 4.53 7.83 -13.25
CA HIS A 328 5.69 7.32 -13.97
C HIS A 328 6.41 6.29 -13.13
N ASN A 329 6.84 5.19 -13.77
CA ASN A 329 7.78 4.26 -13.17
C ASN A 329 9.19 4.76 -13.50
N ILE A 330 9.96 5.15 -12.49
CA ILE A 330 11.39 5.50 -12.60
C ILE A 330 12.28 4.50 -11.87
N ALA A 331 11.75 3.31 -11.57
CA ALA A 331 12.40 2.26 -10.79
C ALA A 331 12.91 2.74 -9.42
N MET A 332 12.11 3.55 -8.71
CA MET A 332 12.48 4.05 -7.39
C MET A 332 12.77 2.89 -6.42
N ILE A 333 13.72 3.08 -5.51
CA ILE A 333 14.11 2.08 -4.50
C ILE A 333 12.90 1.69 -3.66
N GLN A 334 12.69 0.37 -3.50
CA GLN A 334 11.58 -0.23 -2.76
C GLN A 334 12.10 -0.88 -1.48
N PHE A 335 11.51 -0.55 -0.33
CA PHE A 335 11.74 -1.19 0.97
C PHE A 335 10.56 -0.89 1.91
N GLY A 336 10.58 -1.45 3.12
CA GLY A 336 9.51 -1.29 4.09
C GLY A 336 8.44 -2.37 3.97
N ARG A 337 7.25 -2.10 4.50
CA ARG A 337 6.13 -3.06 4.51
C ARG A 337 5.38 -3.20 3.18
N GLY A 338 5.64 -2.30 2.23
CA GLY A 338 4.87 -2.22 0.99
C GLY A 338 3.37 -2.01 1.24
N LYS A 339 2.53 -2.39 0.28
CA LYS A 339 1.07 -2.26 0.41
C LYS A 339 0.31 -3.59 0.29
N ARG A 340 1.02 -4.72 0.16
CA ARG A 340 0.46 -6.08 0.03
C ARG A 340 1.43 -7.15 0.56
N ALA A 341 0.97 -8.40 0.58
CA ALA A 341 1.80 -9.57 0.87
C ALA A 341 3.09 -9.57 0.03
N GLY A 342 4.23 -9.87 0.67
CA GLY A 342 5.55 -9.82 0.03
C GLY A 342 6.23 -8.45 0.02
N HIS A 343 5.72 -7.48 0.78
CA HIS A 343 6.34 -6.16 1.00
C HIS A 343 6.47 -5.26 -0.23
N GLU A 344 5.80 -5.61 -1.33
CA GLU A 344 5.87 -4.87 -2.57
C GLU A 344 4.88 -3.68 -2.58
N ASP A 345 5.33 -2.52 -3.07
CA ASP A 345 4.46 -1.39 -3.39
C ASP A 345 4.24 -1.30 -4.92
N PHE A 346 3.04 -1.68 -5.35
CA PHE A 346 2.65 -1.65 -6.76
C PHE A 346 2.44 -0.24 -7.34
N GLY A 347 2.44 0.81 -6.52
CA GLY A 347 2.13 2.17 -6.96
C GLY A 347 0.74 2.28 -7.58
N ARG A 348 0.64 2.96 -8.73
CA ARG A 348 -0.62 3.27 -9.42
C ARG A 348 -1.43 2.03 -9.80
N ARG A 349 -0.80 0.88 -10.09
CA ARG A 349 -1.49 -0.40 -10.29
C ARG A 349 -2.37 -0.78 -9.11
N GLY A 350 -2.01 -0.42 -7.87
CA GLY A 350 -2.85 -0.64 -6.69
C GLY A 350 -4.23 0.03 -6.79
N VAL A 351 -4.32 1.11 -7.58
CA VAL A 351 -5.57 1.86 -7.83
C VAL A 351 -6.26 1.39 -9.10
N THR A 352 -5.52 1.19 -10.19
CA THR A 352 -6.11 0.92 -11.52
C THR A 352 -6.30 -0.55 -11.83
N GLN A 353 -5.60 -1.44 -11.10
CA GLN A 353 -5.47 -2.87 -11.38
C GLN A 353 -4.90 -3.20 -12.78
N ARG A 354 -4.27 -2.22 -13.46
CA ARG A 354 -3.64 -2.41 -14.77
C ARG A 354 -2.15 -2.66 -14.60
N GLU A 355 -1.63 -3.73 -15.20
CA GLU A 355 -0.21 -4.10 -15.07
C GLU A 355 0.74 -3.02 -15.62
N GLN A 356 0.32 -2.30 -16.67
CA GLN A 356 1.09 -1.20 -17.26
C GLN A 356 1.32 -0.02 -16.30
N ASP A 357 0.52 0.11 -15.24
CA ASP A 357 0.64 1.17 -14.23
C ASP A 357 1.48 0.73 -13.02
N ARG A 358 2.09 -0.47 -13.06
CA ARG A 358 2.89 -1.01 -11.95
C ARG A 358 4.12 -0.15 -11.70
N TYR A 359 4.37 0.13 -10.42
CA TYR A 359 5.42 1.02 -9.93
C TYR A 359 5.34 2.46 -10.46
N GLY A 360 4.20 2.84 -11.04
CA GLY A 360 3.93 4.22 -11.40
C GLY A 360 3.61 5.02 -10.14
N PHE A 361 4.35 6.09 -9.89
CA PHE A 361 4.05 7.04 -8.82
C PHE A 361 3.85 8.43 -9.39
N ARG A 362 3.00 9.21 -8.72
CA ARG A 362 2.64 10.57 -9.13
C ARG A 362 3.88 11.46 -9.09
N THR A 363 4.12 12.21 -10.15
CA THR A 363 5.18 13.22 -10.19
C THR A 363 4.96 14.24 -9.06
N PRO A 364 5.85 14.35 -8.05
CA PRO A 364 5.71 15.36 -7.01
C PRO A 364 6.03 16.75 -7.57
N SER A 365 5.61 17.80 -6.87
CA SER A 365 6.02 19.16 -7.18
C SER A 365 7.48 19.33 -6.75
N LEU A 366 8.25 20.13 -7.47
CA LEU A 366 9.63 20.47 -7.09
C LEU A 366 9.74 21.81 -6.35
N LEU A 367 8.62 22.48 -6.06
CA LEU A 367 8.63 23.69 -5.24
C LEU A 367 9.08 23.31 -3.83
N ASN A 368 10.04 24.07 -3.28
CA ASN A 368 10.62 23.86 -1.95
C ASN A 368 11.36 22.51 -1.77
N ILE A 369 11.69 21.80 -2.85
CA ILE A 369 12.26 20.44 -2.82
C ILE A 369 13.57 20.33 -2.02
N GLU A 370 14.33 21.42 -1.91
CA GLU A 370 15.56 21.49 -1.12
C GLU A 370 15.35 21.09 0.35
N HIS A 371 14.19 21.38 0.93
CA HIS A 371 13.92 21.18 2.36
C HIS A 371 13.06 19.95 2.69
N THR A 372 12.61 19.21 1.67
CA THR A 372 11.66 18.10 1.85
C THR A 372 12.31 16.73 1.71
N ALA A 373 13.63 16.64 1.93
CA ALA A 373 14.32 15.35 2.03
C ALA A 373 13.78 14.55 3.23
N PRO A 374 13.84 13.20 3.20
CA PRO A 374 14.35 12.35 2.11
C PRO A 374 13.45 12.28 0.86
N TYR A 375 13.98 11.78 -0.27
CA TYR A 375 13.33 11.79 -1.58
C TYR A 375 12.88 10.41 -2.08
N GLY A 376 11.83 10.42 -2.91
CA GLY A 376 11.16 9.24 -3.43
C GLY A 376 9.95 8.82 -2.59
N HIS A 377 9.12 7.91 -3.08
CA HIS A 377 7.91 7.48 -2.35
C HIS A 377 8.23 6.71 -1.07
N THR A 378 9.45 6.20 -0.93
CA THR A 378 10.00 5.51 0.25
C THR A 378 11.00 6.37 1.03
N GLY A 379 11.32 7.58 0.57
CA GLY A 379 12.34 8.42 1.20
C GLY A 379 13.74 7.79 1.14
N ALA A 380 14.08 7.16 0.02
CA ALA A 380 15.31 6.39 -0.16
C ALA A 380 16.58 7.24 -0.20
N TYR A 381 16.49 8.46 -0.74
CA TYR A 381 17.65 9.33 -0.98
C TYR A 381 17.66 10.53 -0.04
N LEU A 382 18.78 10.79 0.63
CA LEU A 382 18.88 11.86 1.65
C LEU A 382 19.24 13.23 1.06
N ASP A 383 19.69 13.28 -0.19
CA ASP A 383 20.17 14.49 -0.84
C ASP A 383 19.79 14.56 -2.32
N LEU A 384 19.77 15.78 -2.87
CA LEU A 384 19.36 16.05 -4.25
C LEU A 384 20.32 15.43 -5.29
N HIS A 385 21.62 15.34 -5.01
CA HIS A 385 22.57 14.79 -5.98
C HIS A 385 22.30 13.30 -6.20
N SER A 386 22.03 12.55 -5.13
CA SER A 386 21.77 11.11 -5.20
C SER A 386 20.47 10.80 -5.95
N ILE A 387 19.39 11.53 -5.68
CA ILE A 387 18.13 11.34 -6.43
C ILE A 387 18.24 11.79 -7.89
N ILE A 388 18.99 12.86 -8.20
CA ILE A 388 19.25 13.25 -9.59
C ILE A 388 20.02 12.14 -10.32
N ARG A 389 21.07 11.58 -9.70
CA ARG A 389 21.80 10.44 -10.28
C ARG A 389 20.90 9.23 -10.54
N HIS A 390 19.93 8.97 -9.66
CA HIS A 390 18.92 7.93 -9.90
C HIS A 390 18.08 8.21 -11.14
N HIS A 391 17.66 9.46 -11.37
CA HIS A 391 16.91 9.82 -12.58
C HIS A 391 17.74 9.64 -13.85
N LEU A 392 19.04 9.96 -13.80
CA LEU A 392 19.93 9.86 -14.96
C LEU A 392 20.28 8.41 -15.32
N ASP A 393 20.50 7.55 -14.31
CA ASP A 393 20.77 6.12 -14.51
C ASP A 393 20.19 5.27 -13.35
N PRO A 394 18.92 4.85 -13.45
CA PRO A 394 18.31 3.98 -12.44
C PRO A 394 19.00 2.62 -12.28
N THR A 395 19.65 2.10 -13.34
CA THR A 395 20.34 0.81 -13.28
C THR A 395 21.56 0.92 -12.37
N ALA A 396 22.45 1.89 -12.65
CA ALA A 396 23.63 2.13 -11.84
C ALA A 396 23.26 2.56 -10.41
N ALA A 397 22.21 3.37 -10.25
CA ALA A 397 21.76 3.79 -8.93
C ALA A 397 21.31 2.60 -8.06
N ILE A 398 20.49 1.68 -8.60
CA ILE A 398 20.03 0.49 -7.86
C ILE A 398 21.19 -0.47 -7.54
N ASP A 399 22.10 -0.70 -8.48
CA ASP A 399 23.20 -1.64 -8.25
C ASP A 399 24.18 -1.14 -7.19
N ASN A 400 24.40 0.18 -7.14
CA ASN A 400 25.30 0.83 -6.19
C ASN A 400 24.62 1.30 -4.89
N PHE A 401 23.29 1.17 -4.76
CA PHE A 401 22.56 1.62 -3.58
C PHE A 401 22.98 0.85 -2.32
N ASP A 402 23.17 1.57 -1.20
CA ASP A 402 23.50 0.96 0.08
C ASP A 402 22.24 0.44 0.81
N PHE A 403 21.87 -0.81 0.54
CA PHE A 403 20.77 -1.49 1.22
C PHE A 403 21.07 -1.86 2.69
N ALA A 404 22.28 -1.60 3.20
CA ALA A 404 22.52 -1.61 4.65
C ALA A 404 22.18 -0.25 5.29
N PHE A 405 21.80 0.73 4.49
CA PHE A 405 21.34 2.06 4.89
C PHE A 405 22.28 2.78 5.87
N ARG A 406 23.61 2.60 5.75
CA ARG A 406 24.57 3.02 6.80
C ARG A 406 24.51 4.51 7.13
N GLU A 407 24.28 5.33 6.12
CA GLU A 407 24.17 6.79 6.24
C GLU A 407 22.75 7.26 6.61
N ASN A 408 21.75 6.38 6.57
CA ASN A 408 20.38 6.75 6.91
C ASN A 408 20.18 6.74 8.44
N PRO A 409 19.83 7.88 9.06
CA PRO A 409 19.71 7.98 10.51
C PRO A 409 18.61 7.09 11.11
N GLN A 410 17.56 6.80 10.34
CA GLN A 410 16.44 5.95 10.74
C GLN A 410 16.72 4.48 10.39
N LEU A 411 16.99 4.21 9.11
CA LEU A 411 16.94 2.84 8.59
C LEU A 411 18.18 2.00 8.94
N LYS A 412 19.33 2.60 9.27
CA LYS A 412 20.54 1.85 9.68
C LYS A 412 20.32 0.91 10.87
N HIS A 413 19.30 1.18 11.68
CA HIS A 413 18.96 0.40 12.88
C HIS A 413 17.99 -0.75 12.61
N VAL A 414 17.33 -0.77 11.44
CA VAL A 414 16.30 -1.74 11.06
C VAL A 414 16.57 -2.38 9.69
N ALA A 415 17.75 -2.13 9.10
CA ALA A 415 18.12 -2.59 7.76
C ALA A 415 17.99 -4.11 7.55
N SER A 416 18.19 -4.91 8.61
CA SER A 416 18.04 -6.36 8.55
C SER A 416 16.61 -6.83 8.28
N LEU A 417 15.62 -5.97 8.51
CA LEU A 417 14.19 -6.25 8.26
C LEU A 417 13.80 -6.00 6.79
N TYR A 418 14.73 -5.50 5.96
CA TYR A 418 14.50 -5.17 4.54
C TYR A 418 15.38 -5.99 3.60
N ASP A 419 15.53 -7.28 3.90
CA ASP A 419 16.35 -8.24 3.15
C ASP A 419 15.96 -8.34 1.65
N ASN A 420 14.67 -8.18 1.35
CA ASN A 420 14.13 -8.23 0.00
C ASN A 420 14.21 -6.90 -0.78
N ALA A 421 14.62 -5.78 -0.16
CA ALA A 421 14.58 -4.45 -0.77
C ALA A 421 15.34 -4.36 -2.11
N ARG A 422 16.50 -5.04 -2.19
CA ARG A 422 17.28 -5.13 -3.44
C ARG A 422 16.51 -5.84 -4.54
N LYS A 423 15.81 -6.93 -4.21
CA LYS A 423 14.99 -7.68 -5.17
C LYS A 423 13.83 -6.82 -5.65
N LEU A 424 13.08 -6.22 -4.74
CA LEU A 424 11.92 -5.36 -5.06
C LEU A 424 12.32 -4.18 -5.96
N SER A 425 13.46 -3.55 -5.67
CA SER A 425 14.00 -2.45 -6.50
C SER A 425 14.37 -2.92 -7.91
N ARG A 426 14.93 -4.13 -8.05
CA ARG A 426 15.22 -4.74 -9.37
C ARG A 426 13.97 -5.13 -10.14
N ASP A 427 12.90 -5.54 -9.45
CA ASP A 427 11.62 -5.83 -10.08
C ASP A 427 10.99 -4.54 -10.66
N ALA A 428 11.12 -3.41 -9.94
CA ALA A 428 10.74 -2.09 -10.45
C ALA A 428 11.56 -1.67 -11.69
N LEU A 429 12.87 -1.92 -11.66
CA LEU A 429 13.76 -1.69 -12.81
C LEU A 429 13.39 -2.53 -14.04
N LYS A 430 13.04 -3.80 -13.83
CA LYS A 430 12.59 -4.68 -14.91
C LYS A 430 11.33 -4.12 -15.58
N ALA A 431 10.37 -3.63 -14.80
CA ALA A 431 9.18 -2.99 -15.34
C ALA A 431 9.48 -1.67 -16.07
N LEU A 432 10.42 -0.86 -15.57
CA LEU A 432 10.87 0.35 -16.26
C LEU A 432 11.48 0.01 -17.64
N LYS A 433 12.36 -1.00 -17.70
CA LYS A 433 12.96 -1.47 -18.96
C LYS A 433 11.92 -1.93 -19.97
N VAL A 434 10.83 -2.58 -19.51
CA VAL A 434 9.70 -2.94 -20.37
C VAL A 434 8.98 -1.69 -20.90
N ASN A 435 8.77 -0.67 -20.07
CA ASN A 435 8.14 0.59 -20.50
C ASN A 435 9.01 1.34 -21.50
N GLN A 436 10.33 1.35 -21.31
CA GLN A 436 11.31 1.91 -22.25
C GLN A 436 11.29 1.18 -23.60
N GLN A 437 11.33 -0.14 -23.60
CA GLN A 437 11.24 -0.96 -24.83
C GLN A 437 9.93 -0.73 -25.62
N LYS A 438 8.84 -0.43 -24.91
CA LYS A 438 7.53 -0.12 -25.50
C LYS A 438 7.36 1.36 -25.87
N ASN A 439 8.37 2.20 -25.61
CA ASN A 439 8.33 3.64 -25.80
C ASN A 439 7.16 4.32 -25.04
N THR A 440 6.85 3.82 -23.84
CA THR A 440 5.82 4.38 -22.94
C THR A 440 6.41 5.08 -21.72
N SER A 441 7.72 4.99 -21.50
CA SER A 441 8.44 5.75 -20.47
C SER A 441 8.76 7.16 -20.96
N LEU A 442 8.61 8.17 -20.10
CA LEU A 442 9.13 9.53 -20.33
C LEU A 442 10.54 9.73 -19.78
N LEU A 443 11.04 8.78 -18.96
CA LEU A 443 12.41 8.83 -18.45
C LEU A 443 13.37 8.48 -19.58
N ALA A 444 14.18 9.47 -19.97
CA ALA A 444 15.19 9.34 -21.03
C ALA A 444 16.34 8.41 -20.60
N GLU A 445 16.99 7.79 -21.58
CA GLU A 445 18.11 6.86 -21.38
C GLU A 445 19.42 7.46 -21.91
N GLY A 446 20.54 7.04 -21.32
CA GLY A 446 21.88 7.36 -21.83
C GLY A 446 22.32 8.82 -21.63
N ILE A 447 21.70 9.55 -20.69
CA ILE A 447 22.12 10.90 -20.34
C ILE A 447 23.40 10.82 -19.50
N ALA A 448 24.48 11.43 -19.98
CA ALA A 448 25.74 11.54 -19.25
C ALA A 448 25.99 13.00 -18.87
N LEU A 449 25.78 13.32 -17.58
CA LEU A 449 26.08 14.63 -16.99
C LEU A 449 27.30 14.53 -16.07
N SER A 450 28.12 15.58 -16.05
CA SER A 450 29.23 15.69 -15.11
C SER A 450 28.73 16.02 -13.69
N ASP A 451 29.59 15.87 -12.68
CA ASP A 451 29.26 16.31 -11.32
C ASP A 451 29.00 17.83 -11.25
N THR A 452 29.61 18.62 -12.15
CA THR A 452 29.34 20.05 -12.25
C THR A 452 27.94 20.31 -12.80
N ASP A 453 27.52 19.58 -13.85
CA ASP A 453 26.16 19.70 -14.41
C ASP A 453 25.09 19.29 -13.38
N ILE A 454 25.35 18.23 -12.60
CA ILE A 454 24.46 17.82 -11.50
C ILE A 454 24.40 18.90 -10.44
N SER A 455 25.54 19.52 -10.08
CA SER A 455 25.58 20.63 -9.12
C SER A 455 24.80 21.85 -9.64
N ASP A 456 24.87 22.13 -10.94
CA ASP A 456 24.11 23.19 -11.58
C ASP A 456 22.59 22.91 -11.53
N LEU A 457 22.17 21.66 -11.80
CA LEU A 457 20.77 21.23 -11.60
C LEU A 457 20.31 21.42 -10.14
N VAL A 458 21.12 21.02 -9.16
CA VAL A 458 20.82 21.22 -7.73
C VAL A 458 20.67 22.71 -7.41
N ALA A 459 21.55 23.56 -7.95
CA ALA A 459 21.45 25.00 -7.78
C ALA A 459 20.12 25.54 -8.34
N PHE A 460 19.70 25.08 -9.51
CA PHE A 460 18.39 25.44 -10.07
C PHE A 460 17.22 24.98 -9.19
N LEU A 461 17.23 23.74 -8.68
CA LEU A 461 16.19 23.26 -7.77
C LEU A 461 16.11 24.09 -6.47
N THR A 462 17.26 24.56 -5.97
CA THR A 462 17.36 25.50 -4.84
C THR A 462 16.70 26.85 -5.16
N ALA A 463 16.71 27.28 -6.43
CA ALA A 463 16.02 28.50 -6.86
C ALA A 463 14.48 28.41 -6.80
N LEU A 464 13.93 27.21 -6.59
CA LEU A 464 12.50 26.94 -6.42
C LEU A 464 12.04 27.01 -4.96
N THR A 465 12.95 27.31 -4.03
CA THR A 465 12.68 27.42 -2.59
C THR A 465 12.14 28.80 -2.23
N ASP A 466 10.99 28.83 -1.56
CA ASP A 466 10.47 30.00 -0.87
C ASP A 466 11.26 30.21 0.45
N PRO A 467 11.83 31.41 0.71
CA PRO A 467 12.61 31.69 1.92
C PRO A 467 11.87 31.42 3.23
N CYS A 468 10.53 31.46 3.24
CA CYS A 468 9.72 31.17 4.41
C CYS A 468 9.95 29.74 4.93
N VAL A 469 10.22 28.77 4.04
CA VAL A 469 10.43 27.35 4.41
C VAL A 469 11.64 27.16 5.34
N ALA A 470 12.64 28.03 5.22
CA ALA A 470 13.83 28.01 6.08
C ALA A 470 13.70 28.92 7.33
N SER A 471 12.60 29.68 7.45
CA SER A 471 12.41 30.68 8.50
C SER A 471 11.41 30.19 9.54
N VAL A 472 11.93 29.86 10.74
CA VAL A 472 11.08 29.50 11.89
C VAL A 472 10.04 30.58 12.15
N ASP A 473 10.43 31.86 12.16
CA ASP A 473 9.54 33.00 12.39
C ASP A 473 8.40 33.06 11.37
N CYS A 474 8.68 32.75 10.10
CA CYS A 474 7.66 32.72 9.06
C CYS A 474 6.72 31.52 9.24
N LEU A 475 7.26 30.36 9.60
CA LEU A 475 6.48 29.13 9.79
C LEU A 475 5.59 29.15 11.04
N GLN A 476 5.90 29.98 12.04
CA GLN A 476 5.09 30.11 13.27
C GLN A 476 3.62 30.41 13.00
N GLN A 477 3.28 31.04 11.87
CA GLN A 477 1.87 31.32 11.52
C GLN A 477 1.02 30.05 11.31
N TRP A 478 1.64 28.89 11.10
CA TRP A 478 0.99 27.58 10.94
C TRP A 478 1.19 26.66 12.14
N ILE A 479 1.60 27.19 13.28
CA ILE A 479 1.82 26.42 14.50
C ILE A 479 0.98 27.05 15.62
N PRO A 480 0.15 26.27 16.36
CA PRO A 480 -0.54 26.80 17.51
C PRO A 480 0.45 27.31 18.56
N SER A 481 0.18 28.49 19.12
CA SER A 481 0.97 29.01 20.24
C SER A 481 0.59 28.33 21.55
N GLY A 482 1.55 28.25 22.48
CA GLY A 482 1.36 27.55 23.77
C GLY A 482 0.40 28.23 24.74
N ASP A 483 0.08 29.51 24.53
CA ASP A 483 -0.85 30.30 25.34
C ASP A 483 -2.30 30.30 24.80
N GLU A 484 -2.51 29.75 23.61
CA GLU A 484 -3.85 29.62 23.03
C GLU A 484 -4.65 28.49 23.67
N PRO A 485 -5.95 28.69 23.96
CA PRO A 485 -6.80 27.66 24.54
C PRO A 485 -6.77 26.37 23.72
N ASP A 486 -6.38 25.27 24.38
CA ASP A 486 -6.47 23.92 23.82
C ASP A 486 -7.93 23.44 23.91
N PRO A 487 -8.57 23.04 22.79
CA PRO A 487 -9.96 22.60 22.81
C PRO A 487 -10.19 21.32 23.61
N ASP A 488 -9.19 20.46 23.77
CA ASP A 488 -9.37 19.13 24.38
C ASP A 488 -8.21 18.61 25.24
N ASN A 489 -7.17 19.42 25.45
CA ASN A 489 -5.92 19.03 26.11
C ASN A 489 -5.16 17.90 25.36
N MET A 490 -5.47 17.68 24.09
CA MET A 490 -4.84 16.67 23.24
C MET A 490 -3.98 17.27 22.14
N ARG A 491 -3.66 18.57 22.20
CA ARG A 491 -2.75 19.22 21.25
C ARG A 491 -1.35 18.58 21.33
N LEU A 492 -0.79 18.24 20.17
CA LEU A 492 0.60 17.83 20.02
C LEU A 492 1.53 18.97 20.43
N ILE A 493 2.41 18.72 21.40
CA ILE A 493 3.44 19.67 21.83
C ILE A 493 4.76 19.16 21.26
N ALA A 494 5.08 19.57 20.03
CA ALA A 494 6.19 19.00 19.29
C ALA A 494 7.56 19.26 19.97
N GLU A 495 8.32 18.19 20.17
CA GLU A 495 9.72 18.19 20.57
C GLU A 495 10.58 17.78 19.37
N PHE A 496 11.75 18.40 19.21
CA PHE A 496 12.71 18.06 18.16
C PHE A 496 14.04 17.69 18.78
N ALA A 497 14.60 16.54 18.38
CA ALA A 497 15.94 16.16 18.81
C ALA A 497 17.02 16.96 18.06
N GLU A 498 18.08 17.34 18.77
CA GLU A 498 19.25 17.99 18.15
C GLU A 498 20.02 17.05 17.21
N SER A 499 19.90 15.72 17.41
CA SER A 499 20.49 14.71 16.53
C SER A 499 19.71 13.39 16.58
N ALA A 500 19.79 12.60 15.51
CA ALA A 500 19.16 11.29 15.45
C ALA A 500 19.78 10.33 16.48
N SER A 501 19.02 10.02 17.54
CA SER A 501 19.41 9.05 18.55
C SER A 501 19.13 7.62 18.07
N ALA A 502 19.98 6.68 18.49
CA ALA A 502 19.69 5.26 18.34
C ALA A 502 18.40 4.90 19.09
N PRO A 503 17.69 3.83 18.70
CA PRO A 503 16.47 3.42 19.40
C PRO A 503 16.73 3.22 20.89
N PRO A 504 15.76 3.50 21.77
CA PRO A 504 15.83 3.16 23.18
C PRO A 504 16.26 1.70 23.38
N GLU A 505 17.04 1.39 24.42
CA GLU A 505 17.60 0.05 24.63
C GLU A 505 16.51 -1.03 24.68
N ASN A 506 15.37 -0.71 25.28
CA ASN A 506 14.21 -1.57 25.29
C ASN A 506 13.69 -1.83 23.86
N LEU A 507 13.83 -0.93 22.88
CA LEU A 507 13.37 -1.13 21.50
C LEU A 507 14.43 -1.69 20.53
N ARG A 508 15.71 -1.71 20.90
CA ARG A 508 16.83 -2.16 20.03
C ARG A 508 16.83 -3.63 19.66
N HIS A 509 16.15 -4.47 20.44
CA HIS A 509 16.10 -5.91 20.23
C HIS A 509 14.65 -6.28 19.96
N VAL A 510 14.32 -6.27 18.67
CA VAL A 510 13.19 -7.01 18.14
C VAL A 510 13.51 -8.47 18.43
N PRO A 511 12.73 -9.18 19.27
CA PRO A 511 12.86 -10.61 19.39
C PRO A 511 12.79 -11.21 17.98
N ASP A 512 13.50 -12.32 17.78
CA ASP A 512 13.27 -13.20 16.63
C ASP A 512 11.75 -13.30 16.39
N PRO A 513 11.24 -13.09 15.16
CA PRO A 513 9.79 -13.07 14.88
C PRO A 513 9.00 -14.26 15.41
N GLY A 514 9.66 -15.39 15.71
CA GLY A 514 9.09 -16.55 16.42
C GLY A 514 9.12 -16.48 17.96
N LEU A 515 9.14 -15.28 18.55
CA LEU A 515 9.25 -15.09 20.00
C LEU A 515 8.58 -13.78 20.44
N LYS A 516 7.24 -13.69 20.37
CA LYS A 516 6.34 -13.17 21.44
C LYS A 516 4.90 -12.90 20.95
N ILE A 517 4.06 -13.92 21.04
CA ILE A 517 2.64 -13.78 21.44
C ILE A 517 2.50 -14.30 22.88
N SER A 518 2.90 -13.52 23.88
CA SER A 518 2.61 -13.92 25.29
C SER A 518 2.57 -12.80 26.33
N ALA A 519 2.76 -11.52 25.97
CA ALA A 519 2.89 -10.48 27.00
C ALA A 519 1.61 -9.71 27.36
N LEU A 520 0.54 -9.70 26.55
CA LEU A 520 -0.64 -8.86 26.83
C LEU A 520 -2.01 -9.45 26.39
N ALA A 521 -2.18 -10.78 26.42
CA ALA A 521 -3.53 -11.35 26.33
C ALA A 521 -4.24 -11.30 27.69
N PRO A 522 -5.54 -10.94 27.77
CA PRO A 522 -6.36 -11.21 28.94
C PRO A 522 -6.25 -12.69 29.30
N GLN A 523 -6.15 -13.01 30.59
CA GLN A 523 -6.10 -14.39 31.04
C GLN A 523 -7.41 -15.14 30.71
N THR A 524 -7.49 -15.78 29.56
CA THR A 524 -8.39 -16.91 29.29
C THR A 524 -7.89 -17.71 28.09
N GLY A 525 -7.52 -18.98 28.29
CA GLY A 525 -7.30 -19.96 27.23
C GLY A 525 -5.86 -20.06 26.73
N LYS A 526 -5.31 -21.28 26.68
CA LYS A 526 -4.03 -21.57 26.02
C LYS A 526 -4.21 -21.39 24.52
N LEU A 527 -3.47 -20.47 23.89
CA LEU A 527 -3.27 -20.48 22.45
C LEU A 527 -2.39 -21.69 22.07
N PRO A 528 -2.65 -22.38 20.93
CA PRO A 528 -1.73 -23.38 20.38
C PRO A 528 -0.41 -22.74 19.91
N PRO A 529 0.67 -23.52 19.73
CA PRO A 529 1.99 -23.00 19.35
C PRO A 529 1.99 -22.38 17.94
N GLU A 530 2.82 -21.34 17.73
CA GLU A 530 3.07 -20.68 16.44
C GLU A 530 3.32 -21.71 15.31
N ILE A 531 2.57 -21.56 14.21
CA ILE A 531 2.68 -22.39 13.00
C ILE A 531 3.79 -21.80 12.11
N ASP A 532 4.80 -22.62 11.80
CA ASP A 532 5.88 -22.28 10.87
C ASP A 532 5.43 -22.57 9.42
N LEU A 533 5.08 -21.51 8.68
CA LEU A 533 4.71 -21.58 7.25
C LEU A 533 5.94 -21.39 6.32
N SER A 534 7.18 -21.49 6.83
CA SER A 534 8.37 -21.22 6.03
C SER A 534 8.74 -22.39 5.10
N CYS A 535 8.21 -22.33 3.87
CA CYS A 535 8.67 -23.21 2.80
C CYS A 535 10.05 -22.80 2.29
N ASN A 536 11.10 -23.37 2.88
CA ASN A 536 12.47 -23.22 2.39
C ASN A 536 12.78 -24.30 1.35
N THR A 537 12.22 -24.16 0.14
CA THR A 537 12.42 -25.13 -0.95
C THR A 537 13.70 -24.81 -1.72
N ASP A 538 14.85 -25.22 -1.18
CA ASP A 538 16.11 -25.38 -1.92
C ASP A 538 15.99 -26.53 -2.94
N ILE A 539 15.02 -26.45 -3.86
CA ILE A 539 14.90 -27.37 -4.99
C ILE A 539 15.92 -26.90 -6.03
N PRO A 540 16.86 -27.76 -6.47
CA PRO A 540 17.72 -27.44 -7.58
C PRO A 540 16.87 -27.39 -8.83
N VAL A 541 16.41 -26.19 -9.20
CA VAL A 541 15.89 -25.93 -10.55
C VAL A 541 17.05 -26.26 -11.49
N THR A 542 17.01 -27.42 -12.14
CA THR A 542 17.87 -27.67 -13.29
C THR A 542 17.53 -26.62 -14.33
N ALA A 543 18.36 -25.57 -14.37
CA ALA A 543 18.23 -24.49 -15.32
C ALA A 543 18.13 -25.09 -16.73
N ARG A 544 17.00 -24.85 -17.42
CA ARG A 544 16.99 -25.03 -18.87
C ARG A 544 18.08 -24.15 -19.46
N SER A 545 18.83 -24.72 -20.40
CA SER A 545 19.94 -24.05 -21.09
C SER A 545 19.47 -22.74 -21.73
N PRO A 546 20.32 -21.68 -21.77
CA PRO A 546 19.99 -20.39 -22.39
C PRO A 546 19.73 -20.43 -23.91
N ASP A 547 19.85 -21.59 -24.56
CA ASP A 547 19.73 -21.77 -26.01
C ASP A 547 18.31 -22.17 -26.50
N ASP A 548 17.31 -22.27 -25.63
CA ASP A 548 15.93 -22.52 -26.07
C ASP A 548 15.35 -21.27 -26.75
N GLN A 549 15.26 -21.35 -28.09
CA GLN A 549 14.60 -20.42 -29.02
C GLN A 549 13.24 -19.90 -28.50
N PRO A 550 12.76 -18.72 -28.97
CA PRO A 550 11.48 -18.16 -28.53
C PRO A 550 10.35 -19.18 -28.72
N VAL A 551 9.83 -19.69 -27.60
CA VAL A 551 8.72 -20.63 -27.58
C VAL A 551 7.54 -19.96 -28.27
N SER A 552 7.04 -20.59 -29.33
CA SER A 552 5.93 -20.09 -30.14
C SER A 552 4.72 -19.70 -29.27
N SER A 553 3.94 -18.72 -29.73
CA SER A 553 2.72 -18.18 -29.09
C SER A 553 1.56 -19.17 -28.92
N ASN A 554 1.81 -20.48 -28.98
CA ASN A 554 0.82 -21.53 -28.83
C ASN A 554 1.10 -22.32 -27.55
N PHE A 555 0.61 -21.82 -26.41
CA PHE A 555 0.51 -22.63 -25.20
C PHE A 555 -0.54 -23.72 -25.45
N GLN A 556 -0.11 -24.99 -25.37
CA GLN A 556 -1.00 -26.13 -25.41
C GLN A 556 -0.81 -26.95 -24.14
N PHE A 557 -1.91 -27.29 -23.48
CA PHE A 557 -1.90 -28.27 -22.41
C PHE A 557 -1.67 -29.66 -22.99
N ILE A 558 -0.76 -30.42 -22.39
CA ILE A 558 -0.51 -31.82 -22.72
C ILE A 558 -1.01 -32.64 -21.53
N ASP A 559 -1.86 -33.62 -21.80
CA ASP A 559 -2.31 -34.58 -20.78
C ASP A 559 -1.11 -35.35 -20.24
N SER A 560 -0.81 -35.13 -18.95
CA SER A 560 0.28 -35.76 -18.23
C SER A 560 -0.21 -36.69 -17.11
N THR A 561 -1.52 -36.92 -17.02
CA THR A 561 -2.19 -37.58 -15.88
C THR A 561 -1.56 -38.94 -15.57
N LYS A 562 -1.46 -39.80 -16.60
CA LYS A 562 -0.86 -41.14 -16.47
C LYS A 562 0.65 -41.08 -16.19
N ALA A 563 1.37 -40.13 -16.80
CA ALA A 563 2.81 -39.99 -16.62
C ALA A 563 3.17 -39.50 -15.21
N ALA A 564 2.29 -38.70 -14.62
CA ALA A 564 2.39 -38.22 -13.25
C ALA A 564 1.93 -39.25 -12.21
N GLY A 565 1.53 -40.47 -12.60
CA GLY A 565 1.09 -41.51 -11.66
C GLY A 565 -0.36 -41.34 -11.15
N ILE A 566 -1.13 -40.41 -11.71
CA ILE A 566 -2.55 -40.23 -11.39
C ILE A 566 -3.36 -41.19 -12.27
N ASP A 567 -3.97 -42.19 -11.64
CA ASP A 567 -4.58 -43.34 -12.33
C ASP A 567 -6.02 -43.67 -11.88
N ALA A 568 -6.57 -42.91 -10.93
CA ALA A 568 -7.92 -43.09 -10.43
C ALA A 568 -8.94 -42.79 -11.51
N THR A 569 -9.98 -43.63 -11.57
CA THR A 569 -11.07 -43.48 -12.52
C THR A 569 -12.35 -43.16 -11.79
N HIS A 570 -13.01 -42.07 -12.16
CA HIS A 570 -14.36 -41.79 -11.70
C HIS A 570 -15.33 -42.79 -12.31
N PHE A 571 -16.10 -43.49 -11.47
CA PHE A 571 -17.05 -44.50 -11.93
C PHE A 571 -18.37 -44.44 -11.18
N ILE A 572 -19.49 -44.56 -11.91
CA ILE A 572 -20.84 -44.62 -11.34
C ILE A 572 -21.59 -45.86 -11.88
N GLU A 573 -21.72 -46.88 -11.03
CA GLU A 573 -22.98 -47.55 -10.67
C GLU A 573 -24.17 -47.77 -11.64
N PRO A 574 -24.11 -48.50 -12.78
CA PRO A 574 -25.18 -49.23 -13.45
C PRO A 574 -26.63 -49.25 -12.94
N GLU A 575 -26.75 -49.66 -11.70
CA GLU A 575 -27.92 -50.37 -11.18
C GLU A 575 -28.66 -49.55 -10.11
N ILE A 576 -28.18 -48.34 -9.83
CA ILE A 576 -28.77 -47.37 -8.89
C ILE A 576 -29.84 -46.48 -9.60
N TYR A 577 -30.25 -46.78 -10.85
CA TYR A 577 -30.93 -45.80 -11.73
C TYR A 577 -32.46 -45.91 -11.88
N ASP A 578 -33.13 -44.76 -11.67
CA ASP A 578 -34.25 -44.31 -12.51
C ASP A 578 -33.81 -43.10 -13.39
N ILE A 579 -34.57 -42.78 -14.43
CA ILE A 579 -34.26 -41.66 -15.37
C ILE A 579 -34.13 -40.30 -14.67
N LYS A 580 -34.69 -40.12 -13.47
CA LYS A 580 -34.57 -38.88 -12.69
C LYS A 580 -33.28 -38.83 -11.84
N SER A 581 -32.69 -39.98 -11.54
CA SER A 581 -31.47 -40.13 -10.73
C SER A 581 -30.19 -40.03 -11.56
N MET A 582 -30.24 -40.40 -12.85
CA MET A 582 -29.08 -40.28 -13.77
C MET A 582 -28.53 -38.85 -13.89
N GLN A 583 -29.39 -37.83 -13.81
CA GLN A 583 -28.96 -36.43 -13.88
C GLN A 583 -28.19 -35.96 -12.64
N ARG A 584 -28.29 -36.59 -11.47
CA ARG A 584 -27.58 -36.14 -10.26
C ARG A 584 -26.26 -36.86 -10.06
N LEU A 585 -26.20 -38.13 -10.45
CA LEU A 585 -25.03 -38.98 -10.25
C LEU A 585 -23.99 -38.83 -11.38
N GLY A 586 -24.43 -38.50 -12.59
CA GLY A 586 -23.56 -38.24 -13.75
C GLY A 586 -22.77 -36.92 -13.70
N PHE A 587 -23.01 -36.07 -12.70
CA PHE A 587 -22.24 -34.84 -12.45
C PHE A 587 -21.48 -34.86 -11.12
N SER A 588 -21.44 -36.01 -10.42
CA SER A 588 -20.58 -36.15 -9.24
C SER A 588 -19.12 -35.96 -9.67
N GLY A 589 -18.38 -35.12 -8.96
CA GLY A 589 -16.99 -34.81 -9.25
C GLY A 589 -16.45 -33.77 -8.29
N GLY A 590 -15.19 -33.92 -7.89
CA GLY A 590 -14.54 -33.00 -6.98
C GLY A 590 -13.06 -33.30 -6.91
N ALA A 591 -12.25 -32.26 -6.93
CA ALA A 591 -10.84 -32.35 -6.65
C ALA A 591 -10.45 -31.16 -5.78
N ALA A 592 -9.53 -31.39 -4.84
CA ALA A 592 -8.90 -30.37 -4.03
C ALA A 592 -7.39 -30.55 -4.13
N ALA A 593 -6.65 -29.44 -4.09
CA ALA A 593 -5.20 -29.48 -4.03
C ALA A 593 -4.71 -28.56 -2.92
N GLY A 594 -3.72 -29.04 -2.18
CA GLY A 594 -3.15 -28.35 -1.01
C GLY A 594 -2.02 -29.19 -0.44
N ASP A 595 -1.09 -28.53 0.24
CA ASP A 595 -0.01 -29.18 0.98
C ASP A 595 -0.59 -29.74 2.29
N ILE A 596 -0.85 -31.04 2.34
CA ILE A 596 -1.48 -31.68 3.52
C ILE A 596 -0.47 -32.40 4.42
N ASP A 597 0.76 -32.60 3.94
CA ASP A 597 1.83 -33.29 4.64
C ASP A 597 2.99 -32.39 5.08
N GLY A 598 2.92 -31.10 4.77
CA GLY A 598 3.84 -30.06 5.19
C GLY A 598 5.15 -30.06 4.42
N ASP A 599 5.22 -30.72 3.26
CA ASP A 599 6.43 -30.84 2.46
C ASP A 599 6.62 -29.70 1.44
N CYS A 600 5.68 -28.74 1.40
CA CYS A 600 5.62 -27.58 0.49
C CYS A 600 5.27 -27.90 -0.97
N PHE A 601 4.80 -29.10 -1.26
CA PHE A 601 4.26 -29.48 -2.55
C PHE A 601 2.77 -29.80 -2.43
N ASN A 602 1.98 -29.27 -3.36
CA ASN A 602 0.54 -29.56 -3.34
C ASN A 602 0.29 -31.05 -3.64
N ASP A 603 -0.49 -31.67 -2.77
CA ASP A 603 -1.12 -32.96 -2.93
C ASP A 603 -2.49 -32.80 -3.59
N ILE A 604 -3.10 -33.92 -4.01
CA ILE A 604 -4.37 -33.90 -4.73
C ILE A 604 -5.34 -34.90 -4.13
N TYR A 605 -6.48 -34.41 -3.64
CA TYR A 605 -7.65 -35.25 -3.38
C TYR A 605 -8.52 -35.33 -4.64
N TYR A 606 -9.04 -36.52 -4.94
CA TYR A 606 -9.89 -36.75 -6.10
C TYR A 606 -11.04 -37.71 -5.79
N VAL A 607 -12.26 -37.25 -6.04
CA VAL A 607 -13.47 -38.06 -5.87
C VAL A 607 -13.56 -39.13 -6.96
N THR A 608 -13.81 -40.39 -6.60
CA THR A 608 -13.79 -41.53 -7.56
C THR A 608 -15.16 -42.15 -7.85
N GLY A 609 -16.22 -41.69 -7.19
CA GLY A 609 -17.58 -42.14 -7.44
C GLY A 609 -17.98 -43.36 -6.60
N SER A 610 -18.69 -44.33 -7.19
CA SER A 610 -19.43 -45.36 -6.45
C SER A 610 -18.71 -46.70 -6.29
N LYS A 611 -17.53 -46.88 -6.90
CA LYS A 611 -16.88 -48.20 -7.02
C LYS A 611 -15.66 -48.37 -6.11
N THR A 612 -14.95 -47.29 -5.84
CA THR A 612 -13.73 -47.25 -5.04
C THR A 612 -13.86 -46.14 -4.00
N PRO A 613 -13.12 -46.22 -2.87
CA PRO A 613 -12.89 -45.04 -2.04
C PRO A 613 -12.28 -43.91 -2.87
N ASP A 614 -12.49 -42.67 -2.44
CA ASP A 614 -11.84 -41.52 -3.03
C ASP A 614 -10.31 -41.63 -2.96
N ALA A 615 -9.64 -41.00 -3.91
CA ALA A 615 -8.19 -41.05 -4.03
C ALA A 615 -7.55 -39.84 -3.38
N LEU A 616 -6.40 -40.05 -2.75
CA LEU A 616 -5.54 -39.00 -2.22
C LEU A 616 -4.13 -39.25 -2.73
N TYR A 617 -3.65 -38.34 -3.57
CA TYR A 617 -2.38 -38.41 -4.26
C TYR A 617 -1.37 -37.50 -3.57
N ILE A 618 -0.37 -38.11 -2.94
CA ILE A 618 0.74 -37.38 -2.33
C ILE A 618 1.79 -37.09 -3.40
N ASN A 619 2.26 -35.85 -3.43
CA ASN A 619 3.29 -35.41 -4.36
C ASN A 619 4.64 -36.03 -3.99
N ASN A 620 5.33 -36.65 -4.94
CA ASN A 620 6.65 -37.23 -4.69
C ASN A 620 7.77 -36.17 -4.81
N THR A 621 7.43 -34.88 -4.92
CA THR A 621 8.34 -33.73 -5.11
C THR A 621 9.10 -33.69 -6.45
N ASP A 622 8.81 -34.62 -7.36
CA ASP A 622 9.47 -34.78 -8.66
C ASP A 622 8.53 -34.65 -9.86
N GLY A 623 7.29 -34.18 -9.62
CA GLY A 623 6.22 -34.08 -10.61
C GLY A 623 5.42 -35.37 -10.83
N THR A 624 5.70 -36.42 -10.04
CA THR A 624 4.86 -37.62 -9.94
C THR A 624 4.11 -37.68 -8.61
N PHE A 625 3.07 -38.49 -8.57
CA PHE A 625 2.18 -38.65 -7.42
C PHE A 625 1.98 -40.12 -7.06
N THR A 626 1.76 -40.37 -5.77
CA THR A 626 1.46 -41.70 -5.24
C THR A 626 0.09 -41.68 -4.56
N ASN A 627 -0.83 -42.57 -4.94
CA ASN A 627 -2.10 -42.71 -4.22
C ASN A 627 -1.87 -43.32 -2.83
N GLN A 628 -2.13 -42.54 -1.80
CA GLN A 628 -1.97 -42.87 -0.39
C GLN A 628 -3.27 -42.75 0.42
N ALA A 629 -4.44 -42.82 -0.24
CA ALA A 629 -5.74 -42.72 0.42
C ALA A 629 -5.87 -43.65 1.64
N GLU A 630 -5.45 -44.91 1.52
CA GLU A 630 -5.55 -45.89 2.61
C GLU A 630 -4.67 -45.54 3.81
N SER A 631 -3.40 -45.14 3.60
CA SER A 631 -2.47 -44.77 4.68
C SER A 631 -2.88 -43.48 5.37
N TRP A 632 -3.53 -42.57 4.65
CA TRP A 632 -4.09 -41.33 5.18
C TRP A 632 -5.50 -41.48 5.74
N ASN A 633 -6.03 -42.71 5.78
CA ASN A 633 -7.35 -43.04 6.33
C ASN A 633 -8.56 -42.46 5.56
N ILE A 634 -8.38 -42.15 4.28
CA ILE A 634 -9.44 -41.86 3.32
C ILE A 634 -9.96 -43.19 2.75
N ASN A 635 -10.78 -43.88 3.55
CA ASN A 635 -11.27 -45.23 3.24
C ASN A 635 -12.79 -45.31 3.07
N GLN A 636 -13.49 -44.18 3.16
CA GLN A 636 -14.95 -44.16 3.03
C GLN A 636 -15.39 -44.52 1.62
N ARG A 637 -16.49 -45.26 1.52
CA ARG A 637 -17.14 -45.63 0.24
C ARG A 637 -18.38 -44.78 -0.01
N GLU A 638 -18.33 -43.54 0.44
CA GLU A 638 -19.35 -42.55 0.19
C GLU A 638 -19.39 -42.20 -1.29
N LEU A 639 -20.57 -41.85 -1.78
CA LEU A 639 -20.66 -41.24 -3.08
C LEU A 639 -20.41 -39.75 -2.90
N SER A 640 -19.14 -39.42 -2.73
CA SER A 640 -18.69 -38.07 -2.50
C SER A 640 -18.89 -37.21 -3.75
N ASN A 641 -18.82 -35.92 -3.52
CA ASN A 641 -18.83 -34.84 -4.49
C ASN A 641 -17.94 -33.73 -3.93
N GLY A 642 -17.77 -32.62 -4.67
CA GLY A 642 -17.14 -31.36 -4.22
C GLY A 642 -16.22 -31.46 -3.00
N ALA A 643 -14.91 -31.35 -3.23
CA ALA A 643 -13.92 -31.42 -2.15
C ALA A 643 -13.26 -30.04 -1.95
N SER A 644 -12.86 -29.74 -0.71
CA SER A 644 -11.98 -28.61 -0.41
C SER A 644 -11.04 -28.95 0.73
N PHE A 645 -9.80 -28.51 0.58
CA PHE A 645 -8.86 -28.40 1.69
C PHE A 645 -8.99 -27.01 2.33
N VAL A 646 -9.02 -26.95 3.66
CA VAL A 646 -9.13 -25.71 4.45
C VAL A 646 -8.62 -25.96 5.86
N ASP A 647 -7.91 -25.01 6.45
CA ASP A 647 -7.57 -25.03 7.87
C ASP A 647 -8.75 -24.42 8.66
N ILE A 648 -9.75 -25.25 9.01
CA ILE A 648 -11.02 -24.77 9.58
C ILE A 648 -10.92 -24.48 11.08
N ASP A 649 -9.89 -24.99 11.76
CA ASP A 649 -9.69 -24.86 13.19
C ASP A 649 -8.45 -24.05 13.59
N GLY A 650 -7.72 -23.57 12.59
CA GLY A 650 -6.59 -22.67 12.76
C GLY A 650 -5.36 -23.35 13.36
N ASP A 651 -5.25 -24.69 13.25
CA ASP A 651 -4.11 -25.45 13.75
C ASP A 651 -2.95 -25.56 12.75
N GLY A 652 -3.14 -25.04 11.53
CA GLY A 652 -2.13 -24.96 10.48
C GLY A 652 -2.09 -26.18 9.56
N ASP A 653 -2.87 -27.22 9.85
CA ASP A 653 -3.01 -28.38 8.99
C ASP A 653 -4.26 -28.23 8.12
N LEU A 654 -4.12 -28.45 6.80
CA LEU A 654 -5.28 -28.42 5.92
C LEU A 654 -6.20 -29.62 6.19
N ASP A 655 -7.40 -29.34 6.71
CA ASP A 655 -8.50 -30.27 6.87
C ASP A 655 -9.25 -30.51 5.55
N LEU A 656 -9.98 -31.62 5.46
CA LEU A 656 -10.69 -32.00 4.26
C LEU A 656 -12.21 -31.99 4.46
N PHE A 657 -12.90 -31.26 3.61
CA PHE A 657 -14.36 -31.25 3.50
C PHE A 657 -14.80 -31.90 2.20
N THR A 658 -15.70 -32.88 2.27
CA THR A 658 -16.29 -33.56 1.11
C THR A 658 -17.80 -33.44 1.13
N GLY A 659 -18.40 -33.01 0.01
CA GLY A 659 -19.85 -33.07 -0.17
C GLY A 659 -20.27 -34.52 -0.42
N ASN A 660 -21.49 -34.91 -0.05
CA ASN A 660 -21.96 -36.27 -0.25
C ASN A 660 -23.32 -36.34 -0.93
N ILE A 661 -23.44 -37.24 -1.91
CA ILE A 661 -24.71 -37.57 -2.56
C ILE A 661 -25.39 -38.75 -1.86
N THR A 662 -24.62 -39.78 -1.46
CA THR A 662 -25.11 -40.92 -0.68
C THR A 662 -24.05 -41.43 0.30
N HIS A 663 -24.45 -41.77 1.53
CA HIS A 663 -23.57 -42.37 2.53
C HIS A 663 -23.84 -43.89 2.67
N PRO A 664 -22.82 -44.76 2.83
CA PRO A 664 -23.01 -46.19 3.04
C PRO A 664 -23.88 -46.44 4.28
N GLY A 665 -24.91 -47.28 4.14
CA GLY A 665 -25.84 -47.59 5.22
C GLY A 665 -26.98 -46.58 5.43
N LEU A 666 -27.00 -45.45 4.69
CA LEU A 666 -28.11 -44.49 4.70
C LEU A 666 -28.90 -44.56 3.39
N SER A 667 -30.20 -44.28 3.44
CA SER A 667 -31.01 -44.18 2.21
C SER A 667 -30.53 -42.98 1.38
N PRO A 668 -30.45 -43.10 0.04
CA PRO A 668 -30.17 -41.96 -0.83
C PRO A 668 -31.12 -40.80 -0.52
N ILE A 669 -30.58 -39.60 -0.25
CA ILE A 669 -31.38 -38.40 0.04
C ILE A 669 -32.08 -37.97 -1.25
N THR A 670 -33.17 -38.65 -1.58
CA THR A 670 -33.89 -38.45 -2.84
C THR A 670 -35.35 -38.07 -2.66
N ARG A 671 -35.93 -38.12 -1.45
CA ARG A 671 -37.24 -37.55 -1.12
C ARG A 671 -37.55 -37.64 0.39
N ASN A 672 -37.86 -36.50 0.99
CA ASN A 672 -38.87 -36.32 2.05
C ASN A 672 -38.93 -37.37 3.19
N ASN A 673 -37.78 -37.89 3.63
CA ASN A 673 -37.74 -38.77 4.80
C ASN A 673 -37.31 -37.94 6.01
N ALA A 674 -38.30 -37.56 6.83
CA ALA A 674 -38.10 -36.92 8.13
C ALA A 674 -37.29 -37.77 9.14
N ASN A 675 -36.88 -39.00 8.75
CA ASN A 675 -36.10 -39.94 9.57
C ASN A 675 -34.75 -40.33 8.94
N ALA A 676 -34.28 -39.65 7.89
CA ALA A 676 -32.91 -39.85 7.40
C ALA A 676 -31.94 -39.12 8.37
N ALA A 677 -31.00 -39.86 8.97
CA ALA A 677 -29.96 -39.25 9.80
C ALA A 677 -29.25 -38.14 9.00
N LEU A 678 -29.23 -36.93 9.55
CA LEU A 678 -28.59 -35.74 8.98
C LEU A 678 -27.09 -35.99 8.79
N LEU A 679 -26.62 -36.25 7.57
CA LEU A 679 -25.20 -36.07 7.19
C LEU A 679 -25.11 -35.83 5.67
N THR A 680 -24.72 -34.62 5.25
CA THR A 680 -24.66 -34.19 3.83
C THR A 680 -23.30 -33.72 3.36
N SER A 681 -22.36 -33.56 4.28
CA SER A 681 -20.92 -33.54 4.01
C SER A 681 -20.23 -34.48 5.00
N THR A 682 -18.99 -34.84 4.67
CA THR A 682 -18.05 -35.46 5.61
C THR A 682 -16.88 -34.52 5.77
N SER A 683 -16.57 -34.20 7.01
CA SER A 683 -15.39 -33.44 7.41
C SER A 683 -14.36 -34.39 7.99
N TYR A 684 -13.10 -34.16 7.63
CA TYR A 684 -11.96 -34.92 8.11
C TYR A 684 -10.96 -33.94 8.71
N ARG A 685 -10.55 -34.19 9.95
CA ARG A 685 -9.48 -33.45 10.58
C ARG A 685 -8.12 -34.01 10.19
N ASN A 686 -7.19 -33.18 9.75
CA ASN A 686 -5.80 -33.58 9.56
C ASN A 686 -5.10 -33.61 10.92
N GLU A 687 -4.49 -34.75 11.24
CA GLU A 687 -3.85 -34.95 12.54
C GLU A 687 -2.33 -34.88 12.37
N GLN A 688 -1.77 -33.68 12.51
CA GLN A 688 -0.33 -33.42 12.47
C GLN A 688 0.28 -33.79 11.11
N GLN A 689 -0.38 -33.39 10.02
CA GLN A 689 0.10 -33.56 8.64
C GLN A 689 0.45 -35.02 8.28
N LYS A 690 -0.30 -35.98 8.81
CA LYS A 690 0.04 -37.41 8.69
C LYS A 690 -1.11 -38.32 8.29
N LYS A 691 -2.33 -37.97 8.69
CA LYS A 691 -3.52 -38.79 8.48
C LYS A 691 -4.76 -37.96 8.76
N PHE A 692 -5.87 -38.40 8.18
CA PHE A 692 -7.17 -37.85 8.45
C PHE A 692 -7.96 -38.66 9.49
N SER A 693 -8.66 -37.97 10.39
CA SER A 693 -9.65 -38.53 11.30
C SER A 693 -11.04 -37.99 10.95
N LEU A 694 -12.10 -38.81 11.05
CA LEU A 694 -13.45 -38.31 10.82
C LEU A 694 -13.82 -37.26 11.88
N TRP A 695 -14.43 -36.16 11.44
CA TRP A 695 -14.81 -35.06 12.31
C TRP A 695 -16.30 -34.70 12.22
N PRO A 696 -17.23 -35.57 12.68
CA PRO A 696 -18.67 -35.37 12.48
C PRO A 696 -19.24 -34.07 13.06
N GLN A 697 -18.59 -33.48 14.06
CA GLN A 697 -19.01 -32.24 14.71
C GLN A 697 -18.97 -31.03 13.77
N LEU A 698 -18.01 -30.99 12.85
CA LEU A 698 -17.90 -29.96 11.80
C LEU A 698 -18.50 -30.37 10.46
N SER A 699 -19.30 -31.43 10.43
CA SER A 699 -20.03 -31.80 9.22
C SER A 699 -21.29 -30.93 9.06
N ILE A 700 -21.57 -30.51 7.82
CA ILE A 700 -22.75 -29.72 7.49
C ILE A 700 -24.00 -30.60 7.63
N GLN A 701 -24.94 -30.13 8.45
CA GLN A 701 -26.24 -30.76 8.67
C GLN A 701 -27.29 -30.23 7.70
N ALA A 702 -27.12 -30.45 6.40
CA ALA A 702 -28.15 -30.13 5.42
C ALA A 702 -29.12 -31.30 5.25
N THR A 703 -30.29 -31.00 4.68
CA THR A 703 -31.28 -32.01 4.29
C THR A 703 -31.18 -32.41 2.81
N VAL A 704 -30.12 -31.94 2.13
CA VAL A 704 -29.86 -32.11 0.69
C VAL A 704 -28.37 -32.27 0.43
N ALA A 705 -28.02 -32.93 -0.68
CA ALA A 705 -26.61 -33.10 -1.06
C ALA A 705 -25.89 -31.75 -1.21
N THR A 706 -24.69 -31.66 -0.65
CA THR A 706 -23.76 -30.53 -0.83
C THR A 706 -22.86 -30.77 -2.03
N TRP A 707 -22.68 -29.75 -2.87
CA TRP A 707 -21.96 -29.84 -4.15
C TRP A 707 -20.62 -29.11 -4.14
N SER A 708 -20.47 -28.08 -3.33
CA SER A 708 -19.21 -27.38 -3.12
C SER A 708 -19.28 -26.54 -1.84
N PHE A 709 -18.11 -26.06 -1.43
CA PHE A 709 -17.91 -25.20 -0.28
C PHE A 709 -17.10 -23.98 -0.71
N ALA A 710 -17.36 -22.85 -0.08
CA ALA A 710 -16.45 -21.71 -0.03
C ALA A 710 -16.31 -21.29 1.43
N PHE A 711 -15.11 -20.87 1.80
CA PHE A 711 -14.78 -20.53 3.19
C PHE A 711 -14.33 -19.08 3.28
N ALA A 712 -14.82 -18.37 4.29
CA ALA A 712 -14.39 -17.02 4.68
C ALA A 712 -14.94 -16.72 6.07
N ASP A 713 -14.28 -15.85 6.80
CA ASP A 713 -14.79 -15.26 8.03
C ASP A 713 -15.79 -14.15 7.64
N TYR A 714 -17.10 -14.45 7.53
CA TYR A 714 -18.06 -13.47 7.01
C TYR A 714 -18.60 -12.52 8.08
N ASP A 715 -18.46 -12.89 9.36
CA ASP A 715 -18.92 -12.08 10.50
C ASP A 715 -17.79 -11.52 11.37
N THR A 716 -16.54 -11.67 10.92
CA THR A 716 -15.32 -11.08 11.46
C THR A 716 -14.98 -11.52 12.87
N ASP A 717 -15.39 -12.74 13.25
CA ASP A 717 -15.16 -13.29 14.58
C ASP A 717 -13.83 -14.05 14.71
N GLY A 718 -13.12 -14.24 13.59
CA GLY A 718 -11.79 -14.80 13.51
C GLY A 718 -11.76 -16.30 13.19
N ASP A 719 -12.90 -16.96 13.01
CA ASP A 719 -12.96 -18.31 12.47
C ASP A 719 -13.54 -18.35 11.04
N LEU A 720 -13.20 -19.41 10.29
CA LEU A 720 -13.68 -19.55 8.91
C LEU A 720 -15.08 -20.15 8.90
N ASP A 721 -16.02 -19.45 8.28
CA ASP A 721 -17.38 -19.92 8.03
C ASP A 721 -17.50 -20.63 6.69
N VAL A 722 -18.66 -21.26 6.46
CA VAL A 722 -18.89 -22.06 5.26
C VAL A 722 -20.10 -21.56 4.48
N LEU A 723 -19.89 -21.30 3.18
CA LEU A 723 -20.94 -21.16 2.18
C LEU A 723 -21.05 -22.47 1.37
N SER A 724 -22.19 -23.15 1.44
CA SER A 724 -22.47 -24.39 0.73
C SER A 724 -23.38 -24.20 -0.48
N SER A 725 -23.10 -24.95 -1.55
CA SER A 725 -23.97 -25.05 -2.73
C SER A 725 -24.75 -26.37 -2.76
N HIS A 726 -25.98 -26.35 -3.28
CA HIS A 726 -26.89 -27.48 -3.29
C HIS A 726 -27.63 -27.68 -4.62
N TRP A 727 -28.12 -28.91 -4.82
CA TRP A 727 -28.95 -29.26 -5.97
C TRP A 727 -30.27 -29.88 -5.53
N GLN A 728 -31.37 -29.13 -5.66
CA GLN A 728 -32.72 -29.56 -5.34
C GLN A 728 -33.81 -29.02 -6.31
N PHE A 729 -34.78 -29.89 -6.65
CA PHE A 729 -35.94 -29.57 -7.49
C PHE A 729 -37.27 -29.52 -6.71
N SER A 730 -37.22 -29.35 -5.39
CA SER A 730 -38.38 -29.39 -4.47
C SER A 730 -38.50 -28.06 -3.74
N PRO A 731 -39.71 -27.60 -3.37
CA PRO A 731 -39.94 -26.29 -2.72
C PRO A 731 -39.52 -26.25 -1.25
N ALA A 732 -38.36 -26.82 -0.90
CA ALA A 732 -37.79 -26.72 0.45
C ALA A 732 -36.72 -25.62 0.45
N GLN A 733 -36.69 -24.83 1.51
CA GLN A 733 -35.63 -23.87 1.74
C GLN A 733 -34.36 -24.62 2.15
N THR A 734 -33.28 -24.39 1.42
CA THR A 734 -31.94 -24.92 1.70
C THR A 734 -31.15 -23.92 2.52
N GLN A 735 -30.41 -24.45 3.51
CA GLN A 735 -29.42 -23.67 4.26
C GLN A 735 -28.16 -23.58 3.41
N HIS A 736 -27.50 -22.43 3.41
CA HIS A 736 -26.36 -22.15 2.55
C HIS A 736 -25.20 -21.55 3.32
N LEU A 737 -25.47 -20.78 4.38
CA LEU A 737 -24.42 -20.14 5.17
C LEU A 737 -24.40 -20.78 6.56
N TRP A 738 -23.22 -21.20 6.95
CA TRP A 738 -22.95 -21.92 8.18
C TRP A 738 -21.88 -21.17 8.96
N ARG A 739 -22.26 -20.66 10.13
CA ARG A 739 -21.33 -20.03 11.07
C ARG A 739 -20.51 -21.11 11.77
N ASN A 740 -19.20 -20.94 11.86
CA ASN A 740 -18.35 -21.79 12.68
C ASN A 740 -18.41 -21.33 14.15
N GLU A 741 -18.58 -22.28 15.06
CA GLU A 741 -18.74 -21.98 16.48
C GLU A 741 -17.42 -22.32 17.19
N ASN A 742 -16.33 -21.67 16.79
CA ASN A 742 -14.97 -21.88 17.29
C ASN A 742 -14.54 -23.37 17.20
N GLY A 743 -14.79 -24.00 16.05
CA GLY A 743 -14.43 -25.41 15.79
C GLY A 743 -15.29 -26.43 16.55
N ALA A 744 -16.31 -26.00 17.30
CA ALA A 744 -17.18 -26.90 18.04
C ALA A 744 -18.33 -27.45 17.20
N ALA A 745 -18.89 -26.64 16.30
CA ALA A 745 -20.01 -26.98 15.42
C ALA A 745 -20.13 -25.99 14.27
N LEU A 746 -20.88 -26.37 13.22
CA LEU A 746 -21.36 -25.46 12.18
C LEU A 746 -22.87 -25.20 12.36
N THR A 747 -23.25 -23.93 12.53
CA THR A 747 -24.64 -23.50 12.74
C THR A 747 -25.19 -22.80 11.50
N ALA A 748 -26.35 -23.21 10.99
CA ALA A 748 -26.97 -22.52 9.86
C ALA A 748 -27.51 -21.13 10.25
N VAL A 749 -27.14 -20.08 9.49
CA VAL A 749 -27.44 -18.67 9.80
C VAL A 749 -28.19 -17.94 8.67
N ASN A 750 -28.85 -18.67 7.77
CA ASN A 750 -29.60 -18.10 6.64
C ASN A 750 -30.67 -17.07 7.04
N ASP A 751 -31.32 -17.24 8.20
CA ASP A 751 -32.35 -16.32 8.70
C ASP A 751 -31.76 -14.95 9.09
N GLU A 752 -30.60 -14.95 9.75
CA GLU A 752 -29.90 -13.75 10.21
C GLU A 752 -29.22 -13.03 9.03
N SER A 753 -28.64 -13.79 8.10
CA SER A 753 -27.94 -13.29 6.92
C SER A 753 -28.86 -12.85 5.78
N GLY A 754 -30.17 -13.09 5.89
CA GLY A 754 -31.13 -12.75 4.82
C GLY A 754 -30.99 -13.62 3.57
N LEU A 755 -30.28 -14.74 3.63
CA LEU A 755 -30.05 -15.67 2.51
C LEU A 755 -31.20 -16.67 2.32
N ASN A 756 -32.39 -16.31 2.77
CA ASN A 756 -33.59 -17.12 2.63
C ASN A 756 -34.19 -16.98 1.23
N ASN A 757 -34.62 -18.09 0.63
CA ASN A 757 -35.35 -18.11 -0.65
C ASN A 757 -34.60 -17.55 -1.87
N ILE A 758 -33.26 -17.44 -1.83
CA ILE A 758 -32.44 -16.90 -2.94
C ILE A 758 -32.63 -17.64 -4.28
N HIS A 759 -33.04 -18.91 -4.23
CA HIS A 759 -33.26 -19.76 -5.41
C HIS A 759 -34.73 -20.17 -5.62
N GLY A 760 -35.66 -19.63 -4.82
CA GLY A 760 -37.09 -19.97 -4.89
C GLY A 760 -37.36 -21.47 -4.73
N ASN A 761 -38.18 -22.06 -5.60
CA ASN A 761 -38.58 -23.47 -5.50
C ASN A 761 -37.59 -24.46 -6.17
N ARG A 762 -36.42 -23.99 -6.64
CA ARG A 762 -35.41 -24.79 -7.34
C ARG A 762 -34.01 -24.25 -7.06
N ASP A 763 -33.24 -25.00 -6.28
CA ASP A 763 -31.84 -24.69 -6.02
C ASP A 763 -30.95 -25.52 -6.95
N LEU A 764 -30.16 -24.86 -7.80
CA LEU A 764 -29.24 -25.47 -8.76
C LEU A 764 -27.88 -24.78 -8.67
N SER A 765 -27.39 -24.59 -7.45
CA SER A 765 -26.09 -23.99 -7.16
C SER A 765 -24.98 -25.04 -7.22
N PHE A 766 -23.86 -24.69 -7.87
CA PHE A 766 -22.72 -25.59 -8.06
C PHE A 766 -21.45 -25.11 -7.36
N THR A 767 -21.20 -23.81 -7.36
CA THR A 767 -19.98 -23.19 -6.81
C THR A 767 -20.36 -21.88 -6.14
N GLY A 768 -19.94 -21.73 -4.88
CA GLY A 768 -19.94 -20.46 -4.17
C GLY A 768 -18.54 -19.83 -4.18
N ILE A 769 -18.46 -18.52 -4.04
CA ILE A 769 -17.21 -17.78 -3.82
C ILE A 769 -17.52 -16.65 -2.84
N PHE A 770 -16.71 -16.50 -1.81
CA PHE A 770 -16.67 -15.28 -1.01
C PHE A 770 -15.78 -14.24 -1.69
N SER A 771 -16.26 -13.00 -1.74
CA SER A 771 -15.48 -11.88 -2.22
C SER A 771 -15.83 -10.68 -1.36
N ASP A 772 -14.86 -10.20 -0.61
CA ASP A 772 -14.94 -8.91 0.05
C ASP A 772 -14.76 -7.82 -1.03
N VAL A 773 -15.88 -7.26 -1.48
CA VAL A 773 -15.92 -6.25 -2.56
C VAL A 773 -15.67 -4.84 -2.01
N ASN A 774 -15.84 -4.65 -0.70
CA ASN A 774 -15.75 -3.38 0.02
C ASN A 774 -14.49 -3.26 0.88
N SER A 775 -13.66 -4.30 0.95
CA SER A 775 -12.41 -4.34 1.70
C SER A 775 -12.58 -4.06 3.20
N ASP A 776 -13.71 -4.48 3.80
CA ASP A 776 -13.95 -4.34 5.24
C ASP A 776 -13.47 -5.53 6.08
N GLY A 777 -12.97 -6.58 5.44
CA GLY A 777 -12.59 -7.83 6.07
C GLY A 777 -13.63 -8.90 5.78
#